data_AF-A0A942LQA9-F1
#
_entry.id   AF-A0A942LQA9-F1
#
_cell.length_a   1.000
_cell.length_b   1.000
_cell.length_c   1.000
_cell.angle_alpha   90.00
_cell.angle_beta   90.00
_cell.angle_gamma   90.00
#
_symmetry.space_group_name_H-M   'P 1'
#
loop_
_entity.id
_entity.type
_entity.pdbx_description
1 polymer ?
#
loop_
_entity_poly.entity_id
_entity_poly.type
_entity_poly.pdbx_seq_one_letter_code
_entity_poly.pdbx_strand_id
1 'polypeptide(L)'
;MNSVKFTSILLAIFLIILLVSCSNKIYKYPEGNLNNNRPNANKEVSEVAPVQNSSEYDICGAFDREHSNNDFSELSVSPSSAFIKTMFPVSNFNKDMVDYLTKNIESIVFTGMDKGFAAFAHPISYDLAKNLNLPFSPESKNVGGADLFEFYKNREGKFEFKILDSPINSIFWDSHPTAITDTMPDGSCVTLLLWSSDRNAPFAERISLSGKKFPGGNADLFYAFRFADGTWTEVKTLAQNINTESNEGTPFIYCSCCNPYLLFSSDRLKSKAGDFDIFYTKLAIDYKKFEIKVLDDAQLLGEKANESRSDINTINSFSDDRFPLVPLPHGLSSPDLIYFSSNRYDSKLDKQMKIGGTIIANAGSYDIYRLPLPEFMNCPAPEPPTVKMNVALINLANPDEPVRMPVISLFDNNGNEIESRDLSQAEFEIKGGKQYFIKGGSHFNLLDCDSEPVKVLSGYLIPSDTIVVIGREIATEKRIVSALTSGLADFEKLHKIQYDTSYSELIVFGRKLKVQHAQTVLITNPRLAGAMMEYDQEITIVSSYDKLRRQTPKTASQASNARLSGAGANSEVSKNGGWNISPRTGDNLVFYDTVYVLPEYFVKPPCYCEFTEFMTGYEQNVPYYQTGFWEVNTLSNFRRDMNKLGRREFSEAKWVELHRNNQYFTNSPERRQSRIYEYEKFAKIVDKNLDMMADIINRRIIPAFSIIDSISGNEKLIISLDAWSDKRPVRRGWYIGDEVEYYEGVLHESVSHYDVTFKKVSIQSGDLLNLNNDTLSKLRAYYGYHELITRLLDTKKFGSAFYDYFEQGKVLLPDNRALGSNVSNVGAFDPQSRIENAKIIFLIKGNYFDPTEFKIPKYIRNVDSSLYMLDTIRRIDLRINNLYYLAGKLVESPCCNKALPCLDYEMILNASNRNPEKTNTSSNQAIPKQNERYLLYFGSYNDINVAQLIMVMLNEITDTELIIEQYESDGEQKYIVRTKSSFYADEARSKQDSFIRRSNIRSEDYPSFVVELIQSE
;
A
#
# COMPACT_ATOMS: atom_id res chain seq x y z
N MET A 1 -75.78 -68.89 49.45
CA MET A 1 -74.48 -68.53 50.07
C MET A 1 -73.25 -69.21 49.42
N ASN A 2 -73.36 -69.88 48.26
CA ASN A 2 -72.20 -70.53 47.60
C ASN A 2 -71.68 -69.83 46.33
N SER A 3 -72.37 -68.82 45.79
CA SER A 3 -71.91 -68.10 44.58
C SER A 3 -71.01 -66.88 44.86
N VAL A 4 -70.94 -66.41 46.12
CA VAL A 4 -70.14 -65.23 46.50
C VAL A 4 -68.71 -65.60 46.91
N LYS A 5 -68.46 -66.83 47.39
CA LYS A 5 -67.10 -67.25 47.77
C LYS A 5 -66.22 -67.65 46.57
N PHE A 6 -66.81 -68.14 45.47
CA PHE A 6 -66.04 -68.54 44.29
C PHE A 6 -65.54 -67.33 43.47
N THR A 7 -66.35 -66.27 43.35
CA THR A 7 -65.96 -65.03 42.70
C THR A 7 -64.92 -64.26 43.49
N SER A 8 -64.98 -64.23 44.83
CA SER A 8 -63.96 -63.57 45.65
C SER A 8 -62.60 -64.28 45.64
N ILE A 9 -62.58 -65.62 45.55
CA ILE A 9 -61.32 -66.39 45.45
C ILE A 9 -60.71 -66.26 44.04
N LEU A 10 -61.52 -66.32 42.98
CA LEU A 10 -61.03 -66.07 41.61
C LEU A 10 -60.57 -64.63 41.41
N LEU A 11 -61.25 -63.64 42.00
CA LEU A 11 -60.83 -62.23 41.94
C LEU A 11 -59.55 -62.01 42.74
N ALA A 12 -59.39 -62.65 43.91
CA ALA A 12 -58.16 -62.59 44.70
C ALA A 12 -56.99 -63.30 44.00
N ILE A 13 -57.22 -64.45 43.36
CA ILE A 13 -56.20 -65.13 42.55
C ILE A 13 -55.86 -64.30 41.30
N PHE A 14 -56.84 -63.67 40.65
CA PHE A 14 -56.60 -62.78 39.50
C PHE A 14 -55.89 -61.48 39.91
N LEU A 15 -56.19 -60.91 41.08
CA LEU A 15 -55.47 -59.77 41.66
C LEU A 15 -54.06 -60.15 42.13
N ILE A 16 -53.85 -61.35 42.68
CA ILE A 16 -52.52 -61.86 43.01
C ILE A 16 -51.74 -62.16 41.74
N ILE A 17 -52.36 -62.71 40.68
CA ILE A 17 -51.71 -62.90 39.38
C ILE A 17 -51.40 -61.55 38.71
N LEU A 18 -52.25 -60.52 38.86
CA LEU A 18 -51.97 -59.15 38.38
C LEU A 18 -50.88 -58.44 39.22
N LEU A 19 -50.81 -58.70 40.52
CA LEU A 19 -49.76 -58.17 41.41
C LEU A 19 -48.42 -58.93 41.26
N VAL A 20 -48.45 -60.21 40.86
CA VAL A 20 -47.26 -61.04 40.59
C VAL A 20 -46.80 -60.92 39.13
N SER A 21 -47.67 -60.51 38.19
CA SER A 21 -47.34 -60.38 36.76
C SER A 21 -46.91 -58.98 36.32
N CYS A 22 -46.77 -58.02 37.25
CA CYS A 22 -46.30 -56.66 36.95
C CYS A 22 -45.14 -56.22 37.85
N SER A 23 -44.12 -57.06 38.04
CA SER A 23 -42.77 -56.57 38.30
C SER A 23 -42.06 -56.35 36.96
N ASN A 24 -42.52 -55.37 36.17
CA ASN A 24 -41.75 -54.94 34.99
C ASN A 24 -40.41 -54.42 35.51
N LYS A 25 -39.34 -55.16 35.22
CA LYS A 25 -37.98 -54.70 35.47
C LYS A 25 -37.81 -53.36 34.75
N ILE A 26 -37.58 -52.29 35.51
CA ILE A 26 -37.29 -50.98 34.94
C ILE A 26 -35.83 -51.02 34.50
N TYR A 27 -35.58 -50.81 33.21
CA TYR A 27 -34.23 -50.69 32.67
C TYR A 27 -33.88 -49.22 32.49
N LYS A 28 -32.67 -48.83 32.87
CA LYS A 28 -32.11 -47.50 32.63
C LYS A 28 -30.70 -47.64 32.07
N TYR A 29 -30.36 -46.79 31.11
CA TYR A 29 -28.98 -46.73 30.63
C TYR A 29 -28.06 -46.14 31.72
N PRO A 30 -26.81 -46.63 31.81
CA PRO A 30 -25.81 -46.10 32.73
C PRO A 30 -25.50 -44.63 32.44
N GLU A 31 -24.98 -43.89 33.42
CA GLU A 31 -24.53 -42.52 33.20
C GLU A 31 -23.40 -42.46 32.17
N GLY A 32 -23.36 -41.39 31.37
CA GLY A 32 -22.43 -41.24 30.24
C GLY A 32 -22.75 -42.09 29.00
N ASN A 33 -23.67 -43.06 29.08
CA ASN A 33 -24.08 -43.85 27.91
C ASN A 33 -24.76 -42.94 26.88
N LEU A 34 -24.34 -43.03 25.60
CA LEU A 34 -24.80 -42.16 24.52
C LEU A 34 -26.33 -42.22 24.31
N ASN A 35 -26.97 -43.35 24.64
CA ASN A 35 -28.43 -43.50 24.53
C ASN A 35 -29.24 -42.58 25.46
N ASN A 36 -28.65 -42.07 26.53
CA ASN A 36 -29.34 -41.11 27.41
C ASN A 36 -29.64 -39.78 26.70
N ASN A 37 -28.79 -39.39 25.76
CA ASN A 37 -28.92 -38.14 25.03
C ASN A 37 -29.43 -38.36 23.61
N ARG A 38 -29.16 -39.53 23.02
CA ARG A 38 -29.56 -39.91 21.67
C ARG A 38 -30.19 -41.30 21.67
N PRO A 39 -31.53 -41.40 21.78
CA PRO A 39 -32.20 -42.70 21.77
C PRO A 39 -31.82 -43.54 20.55
N ASN A 40 -31.47 -44.81 20.78
CA ASN A 40 -31.02 -45.78 19.76
C ASN A 40 -29.69 -45.47 19.07
N ALA A 41 -28.82 -44.65 19.66
CA ALA A 41 -27.45 -44.47 19.18
C ALA A 41 -26.62 -45.76 19.34
N ASN A 42 -26.72 -46.42 20.48
CA ASN A 42 -26.23 -47.77 20.77
C ASN A 42 -27.37 -48.79 20.57
N LYS A 43 -27.06 -49.94 19.94
CA LYS A 43 -28.01 -51.04 19.65
C LYS A 43 -27.73 -52.28 20.50
N GLU A 44 -28.64 -53.25 20.42
CA GLU A 44 -28.50 -54.56 21.10
C GLU A 44 -27.32 -55.41 20.57
N VAL A 45 -26.87 -55.13 19.34
CA VAL A 45 -25.63 -55.66 18.80
C VAL A 45 -24.51 -54.78 19.34
N SER A 46 -23.48 -55.41 19.94
CA SER A 46 -22.33 -54.70 20.51
C SER A 46 -21.80 -53.64 19.56
N GLU A 47 -21.77 -52.38 20.02
CA GLU A 47 -21.22 -51.30 19.24
C GLU A 47 -19.69 -51.33 19.25
N VAL A 48 -19.10 -50.91 18.14
CA VAL A 48 -17.66 -50.84 17.92
C VAL A 48 -17.18 -49.39 18.07
N ALA A 49 -16.12 -48.97 17.37
CA ALA A 49 -15.51 -47.65 17.52
C ALA A 49 -16.48 -46.48 17.26
N PRO A 50 -16.50 -45.43 18.11
CA PRO A 50 -17.12 -44.16 17.78
C PRO A 50 -16.39 -43.52 16.59
N VAL A 51 -17.14 -42.88 15.70
CA VAL A 51 -16.61 -42.15 14.56
C VAL A 51 -17.42 -40.87 14.34
N GLN A 52 -16.73 -39.80 13.93
CA GLN A 52 -17.36 -38.55 13.52
C GLN A 52 -17.22 -38.37 12.00
N ASN A 53 -18.33 -38.07 11.31
CA ASN A 53 -18.32 -37.62 9.91
C ASN A 53 -18.77 -36.14 9.86
N SER A 54 -17.99 -35.29 9.20
CA SER A 54 -18.17 -33.83 9.14
C SER A 54 -17.91 -33.32 7.73
N SER A 55 -18.66 -32.31 7.32
CA SER A 55 -18.50 -31.65 6.03
C SER A 55 -17.13 -30.97 5.84
N GLU A 56 -16.40 -30.75 6.93
CA GLU A 56 -15.18 -29.95 6.98
C GLU A 56 -13.88 -30.77 6.85
N TYR A 57 -13.97 -32.10 6.85
CA TYR A 57 -12.79 -32.96 6.78
C TYR A 57 -12.01 -32.86 5.47
N ASP A 58 -12.54 -32.21 4.43
CA ASP A 58 -11.82 -32.02 3.16
C ASP A 58 -10.81 -30.85 3.21
N ILE A 59 -10.35 -30.51 4.41
CA ILE A 59 -9.32 -29.53 4.69
C ILE A 59 -8.05 -30.27 5.10
N CYS A 60 -6.96 -30.08 4.36
CA CYS A 60 -5.71 -30.79 4.63
C CYS A 60 -4.98 -30.25 5.86
N GLY A 61 -4.95 -28.93 6.09
CA GLY A 61 -4.19 -28.33 7.20
C GLY A 61 -4.74 -28.71 8.58
N ALA A 62 -3.87 -29.14 9.48
CA ALA A 62 -4.24 -29.60 10.83
C ALA A 62 -5.01 -28.53 11.64
N PHE A 63 -4.54 -27.28 11.61
CA PHE A 63 -5.18 -26.19 12.35
C PHE A 63 -6.62 -25.94 11.91
N ASP A 64 -6.86 -25.77 10.61
CA ASP A 64 -8.19 -25.43 10.10
C ASP A 64 -9.18 -26.58 10.18
N ARG A 65 -8.69 -27.82 10.12
CA ARG A 65 -9.52 -29.00 10.44
C ARG A 65 -9.93 -28.98 11.91
N GLU A 66 -9.02 -28.63 12.82
CA GLU A 66 -9.26 -28.68 14.26
C GLU A 66 -10.02 -27.48 14.81
N HIS A 67 -9.88 -26.30 14.21
CA HIS A 67 -10.42 -25.02 14.71
C HIS A 67 -11.33 -24.33 13.68
N SER A 68 -12.06 -25.10 12.87
CA SER A 68 -13.06 -24.56 11.95
C SER A 68 -14.16 -23.79 12.71
N ASN A 69 -14.72 -22.75 12.07
CA ASN A 69 -15.70 -21.83 12.66
C ASN A 69 -17.13 -22.41 12.83
N ASN A 70 -17.30 -23.73 12.84
CA ASN A 70 -18.62 -24.36 12.91
C ASN A 70 -18.94 -24.91 14.30
N ASP A 71 -20.22 -24.88 14.68
CA ASP A 71 -20.67 -25.36 15.98
C ASP A 71 -20.66 -26.90 16.03
N PHE A 72 -20.15 -27.46 17.13
CA PHE A 72 -20.24 -28.90 17.40
C PHE A 72 -21.72 -29.35 17.45
N SER A 73 -22.02 -30.44 16.73
CA SER A 73 -23.33 -31.11 16.84
C SER A 73 -23.19 -32.43 17.59
N GLU A 74 -23.99 -32.62 18.65
CA GLU A 74 -24.06 -33.90 19.37
C GLU A 74 -24.48 -35.08 18.47
N LEU A 75 -25.07 -34.80 17.30
CA LEU A 75 -25.47 -35.80 16.30
C LEU A 75 -24.29 -36.31 15.44
N SER A 76 -23.13 -35.66 15.50
CA SER A 76 -21.99 -35.91 14.60
C SER A 76 -21.21 -37.20 14.91
N VAL A 77 -21.20 -37.67 16.16
CA VAL A 77 -20.52 -38.90 16.57
C VAL A 77 -21.48 -40.08 16.55
N SER A 78 -21.19 -41.15 15.81
CA SER A 78 -22.02 -42.36 15.78
C SER A 78 -21.13 -43.62 15.80
N PRO A 79 -21.66 -44.82 16.10
CA PRO A 79 -20.88 -46.04 15.95
C PRO A 79 -20.47 -46.28 14.49
N SER A 80 -19.29 -46.87 14.28
CA SER A 80 -18.81 -47.22 12.92
C SER A 80 -19.80 -48.13 12.17
N SER A 81 -20.48 -49.03 12.89
CA SER A 81 -21.53 -49.91 12.36
C SER A 81 -22.70 -49.15 11.69
N ALA A 82 -22.98 -47.91 12.14
CA ALA A 82 -24.09 -47.10 11.62
C ALA A 82 -23.84 -46.62 10.19
N PHE A 83 -22.58 -46.52 9.75
CA PHE A 83 -22.21 -46.01 8.43
C PHE A 83 -22.17 -47.09 7.35
N ILE A 84 -22.07 -48.38 7.71
CA ILE A 84 -22.00 -49.45 6.70
C ILE A 84 -23.25 -49.46 5.81
N LYS A 85 -24.44 -49.33 6.38
CA LYS A 85 -25.70 -49.34 5.60
C LYS A 85 -25.86 -48.11 4.70
N THR A 86 -25.16 -47.01 4.99
CA THR A 86 -25.18 -45.81 4.15
C THR A 86 -24.11 -45.87 3.06
N MET A 87 -22.97 -46.50 3.34
CA MET A 87 -21.88 -46.67 2.38
C MET A 87 -22.11 -47.82 1.40
N PHE A 88 -22.88 -48.84 1.80
CA PHE A 88 -23.13 -50.05 1.01
C PHE A 88 -24.56 -50.03 0.43
N PRO A 89 -24.74 -50.20 -0.89
CA PRO A 89 -26.07 -50.24 -1.49
C PRO A 89 -26.83 -51.51 -1.05
N VAL A 90 -27.83 -51.34 -0.18
CA VAL A 90 -28.63 -52.46 0.34
C VAL A 90 -29.74 -52.85 -0.63
N SER A 91 -29.84 -54.14 -0.90
CA SER A 91 -30.92 -54.78 -1.67
C SER A 91 -31.36 -56.07 -0.99
N ASN A 92 -32.50 -56.62 -1.40
CA ASN A 92 -32.94 -57.94 -0.90
C ASN A 92 -31.95 -59.07 -1.20
N PHE A 93 -31.06 -58.89 -2.19
CA PHE A 93 -30.10 -59.90 -2.62
C PHE A 93 -28.80 -59.91 -1.82
N ASN A 94 -28.38 -58.75 -1.29
CA ASN A 94 -27.10 -58.61 -0.57
C ASN A 94 -27.27 -58.24 0.91
N LYS A 95 -28.52 -58.14 1.41
CA LYS A 95 -28.84 -57.74 2.78
C LYS A 95 -28.08 -58.55 3.85
N ASP A 96 -28.09 -59.88 3.75
CA ASP A 96 -27.44 -60.73 4.74
C ASP A 96 -25.93 -60.51 4.79
N MET A 97 -25.32 -60.22 3.64
CA MET A 97 -23.90 -59.90 3.54
C MET A 97 -23.60 -58.50 4.07
N VAL A 98 -24.44 -57.50 3.79
CA VAL A 98 -24.27 -56.17 4.38
C VAL A 98 -24.44 -56.23 5.91
N ASP A 99 -25.39 -57.01 6.41
CA ASP A 99 -25.56 -57.24 7.86
C ASP A 99 -24.36 -58.02 8.45
N TYR A 100 -23.75 -58.95 7.71
CA TYR A 100 -22.48 -59.59 8.10
C TYR A 100 -21.34 -58.57 8.19
N LEU A 101 -21.12 -57.76 7.16
CA LEU A 101 -20.07 -56.73 7.16
C LEU A 101 -20.32 -55.65 8.23
N THR A 102 -21.59 -55.30 8.50
CA THR A 102 -21.98 -54.39 9.58
C THR A 102 -21.60 -54.95 10.96
N LYS A 103 -21.57 -56.28 11.14
CA LYS A 103 -21.15 -56.94 12.38
C LYS A 103 -19.64 -57.14 12.49
N ASN A 104 -18.93 -57.13 11.36
CA ASN A 104 -17.49 -57.39 11.29
C ASN A 104 -16.66 -56.13 10.99
N ILE A 105 -17.27 -54.96 10.85
CA ILE A 105 -16.53 -53.69 10.84
C ILE A 105 -15.92 -53.46 12.24
N GLU A 106 -14.61 -53.24 12.31
CA GLU A 106 -13.93 -52.96 13.57
C GLU A 106 -13.92 -51.45 13.86
N SER A 107 -13.53 -50.62 12.88
CA SER A 107 -13.60 -49.16 13.01
C SER A 107 -13.57 -48.46 11.66
N ILE A 108 -14.09 -47.23 11.63
CA ILE A 108 -14.02 -46.29 10.50
C ILE A 108 -13.38 -45.00 11.00
N VAL A 109 -12.53 -44.39 10.18
CA VAL A 109 -12.01 -43.03 10.37
C VAL A 109 -12.18 -42.24 9.09
N PHE A 110 -12.76 -41.03 9.20
CA PHE A 110 -12.89 -40.11 8.07
C PHE A 110 -11.70 -39.16 8.01
N THR A 111 -11.14 -38.98 6.83
CA THR A 111 -10.16 -37.92 6.51
C THR A 111 -10.72 -36.92 5.48
N GLY A 112 -12.03 -37.01 5.21
CA GLY A 112 -12.81 -36.19 4.29
C GLY A 112 -14.28 -36.56 4.40
N MET A 113 -15.18 -35.77 3.78
CA MET A 113 -16.62 -36.08 3.76
C MET A 113 -16.93 -37.47 3.18
N ASP A 114 -16.18 -37.81 2.16
CA ASP A 114 -16.44 -38.92 1.26
C ASP A 114 -15.18 -39.79 1.10
N LYS A 115 -14.23 -39.74 2.05
CA LYS A 115 -12.98 -40.52 2.03
C LYS A 115 -12.43 -40.79 3.44
N GLY A 116 -11.66 -41.87 3.58
CA GLY A 116 -11.03 -42.24 4.84
C GLY A 116 -10.52 -43.68 4.86
N PHE A 117 -10.44 -44.27 6.05
CA PHE A 117 -9.98 -45.64 6.25
C PHE A 117 -10.97 -46.45 7.09
N ALA A 118 -11.03 -47.75 6.84
CA ALA A 118 -11.86 -48.69 7.57
C ALA A 118 -11.11 -49.98 7.82
N ALA A 119 -11.44 -50.69 8.89
CA ALA A 119 -10.93 -52.03 9.17
C ALA A 119 -12.08 -53.02 9.25
N PHE A 120 -11.96 -54.14 8.53
CA PHE A 120 -12.94 -55.23 8.58
C PHE A 120 -12.27 -56.50 9.09
N ALA A 121 -12.87 -57.14 10.08
CA ALA A 121 -12.58 -58.52 10.42
C ALA A 121 -13.16 -59.45 9.35
N HIS A 122 -12.41 -60.48 8.98
CA HIS A 122 -12.82 -61.50 8.00
C HIS A 122 -13.47 -60.89 6.73
N PRO A 123 -12.76 -60.00 6.01
CA PRO A 123 -13.31 -59.37 4.81
C PRO A 123 -13.66 -60.42 3.75
N ILE A 124 -14.61 -60.09 2.89
CA ILE A 124 -15.04 -60.98 1.80
C ILE A 124 -14.09 -60.91 0.61
N SER A 125 -13.98 -61.99 -0.16
CA SER A 125 -13.25 -61.99 -1.42
C SER A 125 -13.87 -61.03 -2.44
N TYR A 126 -13.05 -60.42 -3.30
CA TYR A 126 -13.53 -59.56 -4.37
C TYR A 126 -14.58 -60.23 -5.28
N ASP A 127 -14.42 -61.51 -5.63
CA ASP A 127 -15.37 -62.22 -6.49
C ASP A 127 -16.78 -62.28 -5.87
N LEU A 128 -16.86 -62.53 -4.56
CA LEU A 128 -18.12 -62.50 -3.82
C LEU A 128 -18.70 -61.09 -3.73
N ALA A 129 -17.85 -60.09 -3.44
CA ALA A 129 -18.27 -58.68 -3.39
C ALA A 129 -18.85 -58.21 -4.74
N LYS A 130 -18.18 -58.55 -5.84
CA LYS A 130 -18.61 -58.24 -7.21
C LYS A 130 -19.96 -58.88 -7.53
N ASN A 131 -20.14 -60.15 -7.20
CA ASN A 131 -21.41 -60.87 -7.43
C ASN A 131 -22.58 -60.28 -6.63
N LEU A 132 -22.30 -59.71 -5.46
CA LEU A 132 -23.29 -59.08 -4.58
C LEU A 132 -23.41 -57.56 -4.80
N ASN A 133 -22.72 -57.00 -5.81
CA ASN A 133 -22.67 -55.57 -6.12
C ASN A 133 -22.26 -54.72 -4.90
N LEU A 134 -21.27 -55.19 -4.15
CA LEU A 134 -20.71 -54.50 -2.98
C LEU A 134 -19.50 -53.64 -3.39
N PRO A 135 -19.24 -52.53 -2.69
CA PRO A 135 -18.31 -51.48 -3.11
C PRO A 135 -16.83 -51.83 -2.89
N PHE A 136 -16.37 -53.05 -3.19
CA PHE A 136 -14.95 -53.42 -3.05
C PHE A 136 -14.22 -53.39 -4.40
N SER A 137 -12.98 -52.89 -4.43
CA SER A 137 -12.18 -52.75 -5.66
C SER A 137 -11.60 -54.08 -6.17
N PRO A 138 -11.39 -54.25 -7.50
CA PRO A 138 -10.89 -55.48 -8.14
C PRO A 138 -9.50 -55.93 -7.72
N GLU A 139 -8.70 -55.01 -7.21
CA GLU A 139 -7.31 -55.23 -6.78
C GLU A 139 -7.25 -55.91 -5.39
N SER A 140 -8.40 -56.15 -4.74
CA SER A 140 -8.46 -56.56 -3.34
C SER A 140 -8.33 -58.07 -3.15
N LYS A 141 -7.11 -58.55 -2.87
CA LYS A 141 -6.89 -59.85 -2.23
C LYS A 141 -6.60 -59.62 -0.76
N ASN A 142 -7.51 -60.09 0.10
CA ASN A 142 -7.35 -60.05 1.55
C ASN A 142 -5.97 -60.61 1.94
N VAL A 143 -5.28 -59.90 2.83
CA VAL A 143 -3.89 -60.21 3.20
C VAL A 143 -3.89 -61.01 4.49
N GLY A 144 -4.66 -60.56 5.49
CA GLY A 144 -4.75 -61.15 6.82
C GLY A 144 -6.16 -61.52 7.27
N GLY A 145 -6.30 -61.71 8.58
CA GLY A 145 -7.58 -62.04 9.22
C GLY A 145 -8.47 -60.82 9.48
N ALA A 146 -7.84 -59.65 9.65
CA ALA A 146 -8.46 -58.33 9.62
C ALA A 146 -7.54 -57.42 8.81
N ASP A 147 -8.12 -56.67 7.88
CA ASP A 147 -7.37 -55.84 6.93
C ASP A 147 -7.89 -54.40 6.97
N LEU A 148 -6.97 -53.47 6.69
CA LEU A 148 -7.23 -52.05 6.47
C LEU A 148 -7.63 -51.78 5.02
N PHE A 149 -8.62 -50.93 4.85
CA PHE A 149 -9.13 -50.46 3.57
C PHE A 149 -9.09 -48.93 3.54
N GLU A 150 -8.65 -48.35 2.42
CA GLU A 150 -8.96 -46.98 2.06
C GLU A 150 -10.33 -46.95 1.38
N PHE A 151 -11.19 -46.01 1.76
CA PHE A 151 -12.44 -45.79 1.06
C PHE A 151 -12.52 -44.37 0.51
N TYR A 152 -13.18 -44.23 -0.63
CA TYR A 152 -13.52 -42.94 -1.22
C TYR A 152 -14.80 -43.05 -2.05
N LYS A 153 -15.44 -41.92 -2.33
CA LYS A 153 -16.57 -41.85 -3.25
C LYS A 153 -16.09 -41.57 -4.66
N ASN A 154 -16.45 -42.45 -5.59
CA ASN A 154 -16.08 -42.32 -7.00
C ASN A 154 -16.93 -41.26 -7.74
N ARG A 155 -16.67 -41.06 -9.04
CA ARG A 155 -17.38 -40.07 -9.88
C ARG A 155 -18.88 -40.29 -10.01
N GLU A 156 -19.36 -41.51 -9.75
CA GLU A 156 -20.79 -41.86 -9.76
C GLU A 156 -21.46 -41.58 -8.41
N GLY A 157 -20.73 -41.04 -7.44
CA GLY A 157 -21.23 -40.79 -6.10
C GLY A 157 -21.34 -42.07 -5.24
N LYS A 158 -20.73 -43.18 -5.65
CA LYS A 158 -20.73 -44.44 -4.90
C LYS A 158 -19.43 -44.60 -4.12
N PHE A 159 -19.52 -45.11 -2.91
CA PHE A 159 -18.33 -45.50 -2.16
C PHE A 159 -17.64 -46.67 -2.85
N GLU A 160 -16.32 -46.69 -2.71
CA GLU A 160 -15.42 -47.73 -3.15
C GLU A 160 -14.40 -47.96 -2.04
N PHE A 161 -14.17 -49.22 -1.68
CA PHE A 161 -13.25 -49.70 -0.66
C PHE A 161 -12.12 -50.46 -1.35
N LYS A 162 -10.92 -49.89 -1.27
CA LYS A 162 -9.68 -50.46 -1.78
C LYS A 162 -8.88 -51.00 -0.59
N ILE A 163 -8.52 -52.28 -0.62
CA ILE A 163 -7.62 -52.83 0.38
C ILE A 163 -6.27 -52.13 0.32
N LEU A 164 -5.63 -51.92 1.48
CA LEU A 164 -4.25 -51.42 1.50
C LEU A 164 -3.27 -52.56 1.26
N ASP A 165 -2.30 -52.35 0.37
CA ASP A 165 -1.31 -53.36 0.02
C ASP A 165 -0.29 -53.58 1.16
N SER A 166 0.45 -54.68 1.08
CA SER A 166 1.64 -54.89 1.92
C SER A 166 2.70 -53.84 1.61
N PRO A 167 3.42 -53.26 2.61
CA PRO A 167 3.48 -53.67 4.01
C PRO A 167 2.45 -53.01 4.96
N ILE A 168 1.51 -52.21 4.47
CA ILE A 168 0.49 -51.59 5.34
C ILE A 168 -0.39 -52.67 5.95
N ASN A 169 -0.99 -53.54 5.14
CA ASN A 169 -1.55 -54.80 5.64
C ASN A 169 -0.47 -55.89 5.68
N SER A 170 -0.53 -56.70 6.72
CA SER A 170 0.28 -57.89 6.95
C SER A 170 -0.60 -59.14 6.83
N ILE A 171 0.03 -60.31 6.91
CA ILE A 171 -0.71 -61.59 6.95
C ILE A 171 -1.41 -61.85 8.29
N PHE A 172 -1.25 -60.93 9.26
CA PHE A 172 -1.76 -61.06 10.62
C PHE A 172 -2.98 -60.14 10.83
N TRP A 173 -3.26 -59.72 12.06
CA TRP A 173 -4.38 -58.83 12.36
C TRP A 173 -3.92 -57.37 12.24
N ASP A 174 -4.55 -56.62 11.34
CA ASP A 174 -4.29 -55.19 11.12
C ASP A 174 -5.59 -54.40 11.20
N SER A 175 -5.72 -53.58 12.24
CA SER A 175 -6.99 -52.92 12.53
C SER A 175 -6.84 -51.63 13.33
N HIS A 176 -7.97 -51.07 13.70
CA HIS A 176 -8.12 -49.86 14.49
C HIS A 176 -7.38 -48.64 13.90
N PRO A 177 -7.61 -48.31 12.61
CA PRO A 177 -6.97 -47.16 12.00
C PRO A 177 -7.42 -45.86 12.66
N THR A 178 -6.46 -44.96 12.83
CA THR A 178 -6.69 -43.52 12.97
C THR A 178 -5.87 -42.80 11.93
N ALA A 179 -6.43 -41.74 11.35
CA ALA A 179 -5.77 -41.00 10.29
C ALA A 179 -6.03 -39.51 10.43
N ILE A 180 -4.99 -38.72 10.23
CA ILE A 180 -5.04 -37.26 10.22
C ILE A 180 -4.28 -36.73 9.01
N THR A 181 -4.72 -35.58 8.50
CA THR A 181 -4.12 -34.91 7.35
C THR A 181 -3.27 -33.71 7.80
N ASP A 182 -2.25 -33.36 7.02
CA ASP A 182 -1.61 -32.06 7.13
C ASP A 182 -1.14 -31.54 5.76
N THR A 183 -0.59 -30.33 5.73
CA THR A 183 -0.06 -29.67 4.53
C THR A 183 1.47 -29.67 4.52
N MET A 184 2.06 -30.20 3.45
CA MET A 184 3.50 -30.14 3.21
C MET A 184 3.95 -28.72 2.79
N PRO A 185 5.25 -28.38 2.88
CA PRO A 185 5.76 -27.05 2.50
C PRO A 185 5.44 -26.62 1.06
N ASP A 186 5.21 -27.57 0.15
CA ASP A 186 4.83 -27.34 -1.25
C ASP A 186 3.31 -27.18 -1.45
N GLY A 187 2.53 -27.21 -0.36
CA GLY A 187 1.07 -27.12 -0.37
C GLY A 187 0.34 -28.44 -0.65
N SER A 188 1.06 -29.55 -0.87
CA SER A 188 0.45 -30.87 -1.06
C SER A 188 -0.08 -31.45 0.26
N CYS A 189 -1.12 -32.29 0.19
CA CYS A 189 -1.66 -32.96 1.35
C CYS A 189 -0.87 -34.23 1.67
N VAL A 190 -0.62 -34.45 2.96
CA VAL A 190 -0.05 -35.69 3.49
C VAL A 190 -1.01 -36.27 4.52
N THR A 191 -1.19 -37.59 4.54
CA THR A 191 -2.02 -38.27 5.53
C THR A 191 -1.13 -39.14 6.40
N LEU A 192 -1.18 -38.96 7.72
CA LEU A 192 -0.61 -39.89 8.67
C LEU A 192 -1.66 -40.95 9.01
N LEU A 193 -1.33 -42.23 8.83
CA LEU A 193 -2.13 -43.37 9.27
C LEU A 193 -1.41 -44.06 10.45
N LEU A 194 -2.11 -44.24 11.56
CA LEU A 194 -1.71 -45.10 12.68
C LEU A 194 -2.69 -46.26 12.82
N TRP A 195 -2.21 -47.46 13.16
CA TRP A 195 -3.07 -48.62 13.37
C TRP A 195 -2.45 -49.59 14.38
N SER A 196 -3.25 -50.55 14.83
CA SER A 196 -2.85 -51.63 15.72
C SER A 196 -2.58 -52.91 14.93
N SER A 197 -1.53 -53.65 15.27
CA SER A 197 -1.15 -54.89 14.58
C SER A 197 -0.40 -55.85 15.48
N ASP A 198 -0.66 -57.14 15.34
CA ASP A 198 0.09 -58.22 16.02
C ASP A 198 1.25 -58.77 15.17
N ARG A 199 1.61 -58.08 14.08
CA ARG A 199 2.63 -58.53 13.10
C ARG A 199 4.01 -58.88 13.67
N ASN A 200 4.39 -58.30 14.80
CA ASN A 200 5.69 -58.56 15.44
C ASN A 200 5.65 -59.75 16.40
N ALA A 201 4.49 -60.07 16.98
CA ALA A 201 4.34 -61.07 18.03
C ALA A 201 3.04 -61.89 17.91
N PRO A 202 2.68 -62.44 16.75
CA PRO A 202 1.36 -63.03 16.48
C PRO A 202 1.03 -64.28 17.30
N PHE A 203 2.03 -64.88 17.96
CA PHE A 203 1.92 -66.14 18.71
C PHE A 203 2.56 -66.11 20.11
N ALA A 204 2.77 -64.94 20.71
CA ALA A 204 3.35 -64.88 22.06
C ALA A 204 2.48 -65.67 23.07
N GLU A 205 3.12 -66.40 24.00
CA GLU A 205 2.42 -67.15 25.05
C GLU A 205 2.24 -66.27 26.30
N ARG A 206 1.00 -66.09 26.77
CA ARG A 206 0.70 -65.46 28.06
C ARG A 206 0.53 -66.54 29.13
N ILE A 207 1.23 -66.44 30.26
CA ILE A 207 1.08 -67.38 31.39
C ILE A 207 0.30 -66.70 32.51
N SER A 208 -0.85 -67.23 32.91
CA SER A 208 -1.60 -66.69 34.07
C SER A 208 -0.85 -66.90 35.39
N LEU A 209 -1.27 -66.19 36.43
CA LEU A 209 -0.86 -66.45 37.83
C LEU A 209 -1.15 -67.90 38.29
N SER A 210 -2.05 -68.61 37.62
CA SER A 210 -2.35 -70.03 37.84
C SER A 210 -1.52 -71.00 36.98
N GLY A 211 -0.53 -70.49 36.23
CA GLY A 211 0.37 -71.29 35.39
C GLY A 211 -0.24 -71.77 34.07
N LYS A 212 -1.42 -71.27 33.69
CA LYS A 212 -2.09 -71.67 32.44
C LYS A 212 -1.52 -70.85 31.28
N LYS A 213 -1.05 -71.54 30.24
CA LYS A 213 -0.63 -70.93 28.96
C LYS A 213 -1.86 -70.54 28.15
N PHE A 214 -1.90 -69.29 27.72
CA PHE A 214 -2.87 -68.76 26.77
C PHE A 214 -2.12 -68.39 25.48
N PRO A 215 -2.63 -68.79 24.30
CA PRO A 215 -2.22 -68.14 23.07
C PRO A 215 -2.66 -66.68 23.14
N GLY A 216 -1.75 -65.74 22.92
CA GLY A 216 -2.08 -64.32 22.95
C GLY A 216 -0.85 -63.48 22.66
N GLY A 217 -0.69 -63.14 21.38
CA GLY A 217 0.27 -62.15 20.92
C GLY A 217 0.15 -60.82 21.66
N ASN A 218 1.15 -59.95 21.47
CA ASN A 218 0.98 -58.53 21.74
C ASN A 218 0.44 -57.88 20.46
N ALA A 219 -0.30 -56.78 20.61
CA ALA A 219 -0.62 -55.88 19.51
C ALA A 219 0.18 -54.59 19.72
N ASP A 220 0.97 -54.21 18.72
CA ASP A 220 1.77 -53.01 18.69
C ASP A 220 1.08 -51.93 17.83
N LEU A 221 1.44 -50.67 18.06
CA LEU A 221 1.03 -49.55 17.21
C LEU A 221 2.09 -49.26 16.14
N PHE A 222 1.62 -49.09 14.91
CA PHE A 222 2.43 -48.77 13.72
C PHE A 222 1.92 -47.52 13.03
N TYR A 223 2.78 -46.90 12.23
CA TYR A 223 2.42 -45.74 11.42
C TYR A 223 3.10 -45.71 10.06
N ALA A 224 2.48 -45.00 9.12
CA ALA A 224 3.02 -44.64 7.82
C ALA A 224 2.38 -43.34 7.32
N PHE A 225 3.08 -42.64 6.44
CA PHE A 225 2.59 -41.43 5.78
C PHE A 225 2.19 -41.77 4.34
N ARG A 226 1.03 -41.25 3.92
CA ARG A 226 0.51 -41.35 2.56
C ARG A 226 0.66 -40.00 1.87
N PHE A 227 1.25 -40.01 0.69
CA PHE A 227 1.38 -38.83 -0.15
C PHE A 227 0.14 -38.59 -1.01
N ALA A 228 0.02 -37.39 -1.58
CA ALA A 228 -1.08 -37.01 -2.46
C ALA A 228 -1.17 -37.87 -3.73
N ASP A 229 -0.05 -38.43 -4.19
CA ASP A 229 0.04 -39.32 -5.35
C ASP A 229 -0.46 -40.76 -5.08
N GLY A 230 -0.79 -41.09 -3.82
CA GLY A 230 -1.23 -42.43 -3.41
C GLY A 230 -0.12 -43.33 -2.87
N THR A 231 1.13 -42.90 -2.92
CA THR A 231 2.26 -43.68 -2.41
C THR A 231 2.39 -43.57 -0.88
N TRP A 232 3.02 -44.58 -0.28
CA TRP A 232 3.23 -44.68 1.16
C TRP A 232 4.71 -44.66 1.51
N THR A 233 5.03 -44.09 2.67
CA THR A 233 6.34 -44.30 3.29
C THR A 233 6.46 -45.71 3.84
N GLU A 234 7.67 -46.11 4.21
CA GLU A 234 7.89 -47.35 4.96
C GLU A 234 7.09 -47.35 6.27
N VAL A 235 6.61 -48.55 6.66
CA VAL A 235 5.93 -48.78 7.92
C VAL A 235 6.92 -48.70 9.07
N LYS A 236 6.61 -47.87 10.06
CA LYS A 236 7.43 -47.68 11.26
C LYS A 236 6.64 -48.12 12.49
N THR A 237 7.34 -48.69 13.46
CA THR A 237 6.78 -49.01 14.78
C THR A 237 6.91 -47.80 15.71
N LEU A 238 5.93 -47.58 16.59
CA LEU A 238 6.05 -46.56 17.64
C LEU A 238 7.04 -46.99 18.74
N ALA A 239 7.50 -46.03 19.54
CA ALA A 239 8.55 -46.25 20.53
C ALA A 239 8.18 -47.31 21.60
N GLN A 240 9.19 -47.96 22.18
CA GLN A 240 9.02 -49.06 23.15
C GLN A 240 8.33 -48.68 24.47
N ASN A 241 8.21 -47.39 24.80
CA ASN A 241 7.43 -46.94 25.96
C ASN A 241 5.92 -46.86 25.65
N ILE A 242 5.55 -46.85 24.37
CA ILE A 242 4.19 -47.05 23.88
C ILE A 242 3.97 -48.54 23.63
N ASN A 243 4.75 -49.17 22.75
CA ASN A 243 4.63 -50.58 22.40
C ASN A 243 5.30 -51.45 23.49
N THR A 244 4.49 -52.07 24.35
CA THR A 244 4.96 -52.84 25.51
C THR A 244 4.67 -54.32 25.35
N GLU A 245 4.98 -55.18 26.33
CA GLU A 245 4.52 -56.59 26.29
C GLU A 245 2.98 -56.76 26.39
N SER A 246 2.27 -55.65 26.59
CA SER A 246 0.82 -55.57 26.69
C SER A 246 0.21 -55.50 25.29
N ASN A 247 -1.12 -55.51 25.18
CA ASN A 247 -1.81 -55.22 23.95
C ASN A 247 -2.07 -53.73 23.87
N GLU A 248 -1.51 -53.05 22.89
CA GLU A 248 -1.85 -51.70 22.53
C GLU A 248 -2.85 -51.68 21.37
N GLY A 249 -3.91 -50.89 21.52
CA GLY A 249 -5.01 -50.87 20.57
C GLY A 249 -5.64 -49.50 20.44
N THR A 250 -6.41 -49.31 19.36
CA THR A 250 -7.34 -48.19 19.20
C THR A 250 -6.68 -46.81 19.35
N PRO A 251 -5.62 -46.51 18.58
CA PRO A 251 -4.99 -45.20 18.61
C PRO A 251 -5.95 -44.10 18.16
N PHE A 252 -5.76 -42.89 18.69
CA PHE A 252 -6.42 -41.67 18.25
C PHE A 252 -5.49 -40.49 18.48
N ILE A 253 -5.34 -39.63 17.46
CA ILE A 253 -4.53 -38.41 17.59
C ILE A 253 -5.44 -37.23 17.88
N TYR A 254 -5.13 -36.51 18.96
CA TYR A 254 -5.83 -35.32 19.42
C TYR A 254 -4.92 -34.08 19.37
N CYS A 255 -5.48 -32.91 19.06
CA CYS A 255 -4.77 -31.62 19.04
C CYS A 255 -3.52 -31.60 18.13
N SER A 256 -3.62 -32.16 16.93
CA SER A 256 -2.49 -32.33 16.03
C SER A 256 -1.91 -31.01 15.50
N CYS A 257 -2.67 -29.91 15.54
CA CYS A 257 -2.19 -28.60 15.09
C CYS A 257 -1.10 -27.99 15.97
N CYS A 258 -1.07 -28.40 17.24
CA CYS A 258 -0.56 -27.57 18.31
C CYS A 258 0.26 -28.43 19.28
N ASN A 259 -0.42 -29.24 20.10
CA ASN A 259 0.22 -30.18 21.03
C ASN A 259 -0.33 -31.58 20.76
N PRO A 260 0.24 -32.34 19.80
CA PRO A 260 -0.29 -33.63 19.43
C PRO A 260 -0.25 -34.61 20.61
N TYR A 261 -1.41 -35.16 20.98
CA TYR A 261 -1.55 -36.24 21.93
C TYR A 261 -1.93 -37.52 21.21
N LEU A 262 -1.29 -38.63 21.57
CA LEU A 262 -1.79 -39.96 21.25
C LEU A 262 -2.62 -40.45 22.41
N LEU A 263 -3.90 -40.72 22.16
CA LEU A 263 -4.77 -41.52 23.02
C LEU A 263 -4.79 -42.95 22.50
N PHE A 264 -4.70 -43.95 23.37
CA PHE A 264 -4.75 -45.35 22.95
C PHE A 264 -5.16 -46.25 24.12
N SER A 265 -5.65 -47.44 23.84
CA SER A 265 -6.07 -48.40 24.87
C SER A 265 -4.98 -49.43 25.12
N SER A 266 -4.78 -49.82 26.38
CA SER A 266 -3.78 -50.82 26.74
C SER A 266 -4.18 -51.65 27.97
N ASP A 267 -3.84 -52.94 27.96
CA ASP A 267 -4.02 -53.85 29.10
C ASP A 267 -2.83 -53.87 30.09
N ARG A 268 -1.97 -52.83 30.05
CA ARG A 268 -0.71 -52.74 30.81
C ARG A 268 -0.86 -52.64 32.33
N LEU A 269 -2.00 -52.19 32.86
CA LEU A 269 -2.21 -52.13 34.32
C LEU A 269 -2.37 -53.51 34.96
N LYS A 270 -2.77 -54.53 34.17
CA LYS A 270 -2.97 -55.92 34.63
C LYS A 270 -3.87 -56.04 35.89
N SER A 271 -4.74 -55.05 36.16
CA SER A 271 -5.69 -55.01 37.30
C SER A 271 -6.61 -56.23 37.32
N LYS A 272 -7.03 -56.66 36.12
CA LYS A 272 -7.76 -57.89 35.84
C LYS A 272 -7.31 -58.41 34.48
N ALA A 273 -7.28 -59.73 34.29
CA ALA A 273 -6.86 -60.31 33.01
C ALA A 273 -7.81 -59.84 31.88
N GLY A 274 -7.27 -59.10 30.91
CA GLY A 274 -7.99 -58.64 29.71
C GLY A 274 -8.71 -57.30 29.83
N ASP A 275 -8.51 -56.54 30.90
CA ASP A 275 -9.06 -55.19 31.09
C ASP A 275 -8.23 -54.16 30.30
N PHE A 276 -8.87 -53.34 29.45
CA PHE A 276 -8.21 -52.31 28.64
C PHE A 276 -8.55 -50.93 29.18
N ASP A 277 -7.52 -50.12 29.41
CA ASP A 277 -7.64 -48.74 29.87
C ASP A 277 -7.13 -47.78 28.81
N ILE A 278 -7.67 -46.57 28.78
CA ILE A 278 -7.24 -45.47 27.91
C ILE A 278 -6.04 -44.76 28.54
N PHE A 279 -4.93 -44.78 27.82
CA PHE A 279 -3.68 -44.08 28.08
C PHE A 279 -3.51 -42.91 27.13
N TYR A 280 -2.62 -41.98 27.51
CA TYR A 280 -2.18 -40.89 26.65
C TYR A 280 -0.66 -40.66 26.72
N THR A 281 -0.11 -40.08 25.67
CA THR A 281 1.26 -39.52 25.65
C THR A 281 1.34 -38.34 24.67
N LYS A 282 2.32 -37.45 24.85
CA LYS A 282 2.62 -36.36 23.93
C LYS A 282 3.51 -36.83 22.79
N LEU A 283 3.18 -36.38 21.58
CA LEU A 283 3.93 -36.64 20.37
C LEU A 283 4.47 -35.34 19.77
N ALA A 284 5.55 -35.47 19.00
CA ALA A 284 5.95 -34.51 17.97
C ALA A 284 5.94 -35.22 16.61
N ILE A 285 5.21 -34.68 15.64
CA ILE A 285 5.09 -35.24 14.29
C ILE A 285 5.96 -34.40 13.35
N ASP A 286 7.02 -34.98 12.80
CA ASP A 286 7.88 -34.34 11.82
C ASP A 286 7.45 -34.75 10.41
N TYR A 287 6.63 -33.92 9.77
CA TYR A 287 6.17 -34.13 8.39
C TYR A 287 7.27 -33.97 7.33
N LYS A 288 8.44 -33.39 7.67
CA LYS A 288 9.57 -33.28 6.72
C LYS A 288 10.39 -34.57 6.69
N LYS A 289 10.51 -35.25 7.83
CA LYS A 289 11.22 -36.53 7.97
C LYS A 289 10.31 -37.75 7.93
N PHE A 290 9.00 -37.54 7.98
CA PHE A 290 8.00 -38.61 8.08
C PHE A 290 8.25 -39.49 9.31
N GLU A 291 8.38 -38.83 10.47
CA GLU A 291 8.71 -39.46 11.76
C GLU A 291 7.82 -38.95 12.89
N ILE A 292 7.52 -39.84 13.85
CA ILE A 292 6.85 -39.49 15.09
C ILE A 292 7.85 -39.68 16.22
N LYS A 293 8.01 -38.63 17.04
CA LYS A 293 8.78 -38.69 18.27
C LYS A 293 7.83 -38.69 19.46
N VAL A 294 7.99 -39.68 20.34
CA VAL A 294 7.30 -39.74 21.63
C VAL A 294 8.04 -38.85 22.62
N LEU A 295 7.32 -37.95 23.28
CA LEU A 295 7.92 -36.94 24.17
C LEU A 295 7.87 -37.37 25.64
N ASP A 296 6.82 -38.08 26.05
CA ASP A 296 6.60 -38.53 27.44
C ASP A 296 6.30 -40.03 27.49
N ASP A 297 6.49 -40.66 28.66
CA ASP A 297 5.98 -42.01 28.89
C ASP A 297 4.45 -42.03 28.89
N ALA A 298 3.87 -43.16 28.49
CA ALA A 298 2.42 -43.32 28.47
C ALA A 298 1.82 -43.28 29.88
N GLN A 299 0.80 -42.44 30.07
CA GLN A 299 0.12 -42.22 31.34
C GLN A 299 -1.36 -42.58 31.24
N LEU A 300 -1.95 -43.03 32.34
CA LEU A 300 -3.38 -43.32 32.39
C LEU A 300 -4.19 -42.02 32.19
N LEU A 301 -5.19 -42.03 31.32
CA LEU A 301 -6.04 -40.86 31.08
C LEU A 301 -7.07 -40.70 32.20
N GLY A 302 -6.81 -39.80 33.14
CA GLY A 302 -7.64 -39.63 34.33
C GLY A 302 -7.44 -40.75 35.35
N GLU A 303 -8.44 -40.99 36.19
CA GLU A 303 -8.37 -41.97 37.29
C GLU A 303 -8.99 -43.33 36.90
N LYS A 304 -8.41 -44.43 37.41
CA LYS A 304 -9.05 -45.75 37.37
C LYS A 304 -10.20 -45.80 38.39
N ALA A 305 -11.33 -46.37 38.00
CA ALA A 305 -12.47 -46.59 38.88
C ALA A 305 -12.07 -47.33 40.18
N ASN A 306 -12.89 -47.21 41.23
CA ASN A 306 -12.70 -47.96 42.47
C ASN A 306 -13.69 -49.14 42.56
N GLU A 307 -13.16 -50.35 42.68
CA GLU A 307 -13.88 -51.64 42.66
C GLU A 307 -14.95 -51.73 43.77
N SER A 308 -14.80 -50.96 44.85
CA SER A 308 -15.73 -50.94 45.99
C SER A 308 -16.93 -50.00 45.82
N ARG A 309 -16.94 -49.12 44.81
CA ARG A 309 -18.05 -48.20 44.54
C ARG A 309 -18.93 -48.78 43.45
N SER A 310 -20.24 -48.78 43.70
CA SER A 310 -21.24 -49.23 42.75
C SER A 310 -21.41 -48.27 41.56
N ASP A 311 -20.65 -47.18 41.46
CA ASP A 311 -20.83 -46.15 40.43
C ASP A 311 -19.50 -45.94 39.69
N ILE A 312 -19.45 -46.36 38.42
CA ILE A 312 -18.24 -46.42 37.59
C ILE A 312 -18.30 -45.31 36.51
N ASN A 313 -18.25 -44.06 36.94
CA ASN A 313 -18.37 -42.86 36.07
C ASN A 313 -17.03 -42.22 35.71
N THR A 314 -15.96 -43.00 35.62
CA THR A 314 -14.62 -42.57 35.18
C THR A 314 -14.35 -43.01 33.74
N ILE A 315 -13.41 -42.37 33.04
CA ILE A 315 -12.97 -42.81 31.71
C ILE A 315 -12.50 -44.27 31.77
N ASN A 316 -11.68 -44.60 32.77
CA ASN A 316 -11.12 -45.94 32.98
C ASN A 316 -11.89 -46.71 34.06
N SER A 317 -12.51 -47.83 33.67
CA SER A 317 -13.34 -48.75 34.46
C SER A 317 -12.66 -50.10 34.65
N PHE A 318 -13.29 -51.09 35.30
CA PHE A 318 -12.76 -52.46 35.43
C PHE A 318 -13.12 -53.38 34.25
N SER A 319 -13.28 -52.76 33.10
CA SER A 319 -13.86 -53.34 31.89
C SER A 319 -13.17 -52.66 30.71
N ASP A 320 -13.19 -53.30 29.56
CA ASP A 320 -12.59 -52.80 28.33
C ASP A 320 -13.11 -51.41 27.95
N ASP A 321 -12.25 -50.40 28.10
CA ASP A 321 -12.47 -49.03 27.65
C ASP A 321 -11.57 -48.78 26.44
N ARG A 322 -12.21 -48.65 25.27
CA ARG A 322 -11.54 -48.71 23.97
C ARG A 322 -11.99 -47.61 23.02
N PHE A 323 -11.20 -47.35 21.99
CA PHE A 323 -11.53 -46.41 20.91
C PHE A 323 -11.82 -44.97 21.38
N PRO A 324 -10.85 -44.31 22.03
CA PRO A 324 -10.97 -42.89 22.34
C PRO A 324 -11.20 -42.06 21.08
N LEU A 325 -12.12 -41.10 21.16
CA LEU A 325 -12.40 -40.09 20.13
C LEU A 325 -12.74 -38.78 20.83
N VAL A 326 -12.02 -37.72 20.49
CA VAL A 326 -12.42 -36.36 20.84
C VAL A 326 -12.95 -35.70 19.57
N PRO A 327 -14.22 -35.26 19.53
CA PRO A 327 -14.81 -34.73 18.31
C PRO A 327 -14.28 -33.33 17.98
N LEU A 328 -14.33 -33.00 16.69
CA LEU A 328 -14.10 -31.68 16.14
C LEU A 328 -15.34 -30.76 16.25
N PRO A 329 -15.16 -29.43 16.32
CA PRO A 329 -13.88 -28.72 16.46
C PRO A 329 -13.30 -28.87 17.89
N HIS A 330 -12.02 -28.53 18.06
CA HIS A 330 -11.34 -28.46 19.35
C HIS A 330 -11.28 -26.99 19.82
N GLY A 331 -11.49 -26.73 21.11
CA GLY A 331 -11.42 -25.38 21.71
C GLY A 331 -12.77 -24.84 22.20
N LEU A 332 -12.83 -23.51 22.48
CA LEU A 332 -13.87 -22.84 23.28
C LEU A 332 -15.34 -22.99 22.82
N SER A 333 -15.58 -23.42 21.58
CA SER A 333 -16.93 -23.61 21.00
C SER A 333 -17.46 -25.05 21.08
N SER A 334 -16.62 -26.03 21.47
CA SER A 334 -16.99 -27.45 21.55
C SER A 334 -17.01 -27.91 23.02
N PRO A 335 -17.95 -28.78 23.41
CA PRO A 335 -17.91 -29.37 24.75
C PRO A 335 -16.68 -30.29 24.84
N ASP A 336 -15.82 -30.05 25.85
CA ASP A 336 -14.64 -30.88 26.16
C ASP A 336 -15.06 -32.29 26.60
N LEU A 337 -15.37 -33.15 25.62
CA LEU A 337 -15.88 -34.50 25.81
C LEU A 337 -15.00 -35.52 25.09
N ILE A 338 -14.78 -36.65 25.74
CA ILE A 338 -14.22 -37.85 25.13
C ILE A 338 -15.30 -38.90 24.93
N TYR A 339 -15.32 -39.50 23.75
CA TYR A 339 -16.15 -40.64 23.39
C TYR A 339 -15.30 -41.90 23.35
N PHE A 340 -15.84 -43.01 23.81
CA PHE A 340 -15.15 -44.30 23.80
C PHE A 340 -16.17 -45.44 23.95
N SER A 341 -15.80 -46.64 23.55
CA SER A 341 -16.64 -47.84 23.66
C SER A 341 -16.28 -48.61 24.94
N SER A 342 -17.30 -49.07 25.67
CA SER A 342 -17.10 -49.78 26.94
C SER A 342 -18.11 -50.90 27.21
N ASN A 343 -17.63 -51.98 27.82
CA ASN A 343 -18.45 -53.11 28.29
C ASN A 343 -18.76 -53.08 29.80
N ARG A 344 -18.56 -51.93 30.47
CA ARG A 344 -18.77 -51.73 31.93
C ARG A 344 -20.14 -52.09 32.51
N TYR A 345 -21.17 -52.21 31.68
CA TYR A 345 -22.50 -52.68 32.08
C TYR A 345 -23.08 -53.66 31.05
N ASP A 346 -22.28 -54.60 30.56
CA ASP A 346 -22.69 -55.62 29.57
C ASP A 346 -24.03 -56.27 29.94
N SER A 347 -25.01 -56.10 29.06
CA SER A 347 -26.38 -56.57 29.26
C SER A 347 -26.50 -58.11 29.28
N LYS A 348 -25.48 -58.82 28.79
CA LYS A 348 -25.44 -60.29 28.70
C LYS A 348 -24.78 -60.97 29.91
N LEU A 349 -24.28 -60.21 30.89
CA LEU A 349 -23.74 -60.78 32.12
C LEU A 349 -24.83 -61.32 33.04
N ASP A 350 -24.60 -62.50 33.64
CA ASP A 350 -25.52 -63.17 34.57
C ASP A 350 -25.86 -62.32 35.81
N LYS A 351 -24.98 -61.37 36.18
CA LYS A 351 -25.14 -60.46 37.32
C LYS A 351 -25.24 -59.01 36.87
N GLN A 352 -26.43 -58.62 36.43
CA GLN A 352 -26.73 -57.21 36.13
C GLN A 352 -26.81 -56.35 37.39
N MET A 353 -26.32 -55.11 37.30
CA MET A 353 -26.36 -54.14 38.39
C MET A 353 -27.80 -53.72 38.70
N LYS A 354 -28.15 -53.65 39.98
CA LYS A 354 -29.49 -53.25 40.45
C LYS A 354 -29.40 -52.15 41.50
N ILE A 355 -30.05 -51.02 41.26
CA ILE A 355 -30.21 -49.93 42.23
C ILE A 355 -31.70 -49.71 42.47
N GLY A 356 -32.17 -49.92 43.71
CA GLY A 356 -33.56 -49.64 44.08
C GLY A 356 -34.62 -50.38 43.25
N GLY A 357 -34.31 -51.57 42.72
CA GLY A 357 -35.19 -52.35 41.84
C GLY A 357 -35.08 -52.01 40.33
N THR A 358 -34.32 -50.98 39.97
CA THR A 358 -33.98 -50.62 38.58
C THR A 358 -32.73 -51.37 38.14
N ILE A 359 -32.75 -51.92 36.93
CA ILE A 359 -31.60 -52.56 36.29
C ILE A 359 -30.86 -51.51 35.46
N ILE A 360 -29.55 -51.41 35.68
CA ILE A 360 -28.65 -50.55 34.91
C ILE A 360 -27.87 -51.45 33.95
N ALA A 361 -28.03 -51.24 32.64
CA ALA A 361 -27.42 -52.09 31.62
C ALA A 361 -27.19 -51.32 30.31
N ASN A 362 -26.13 -51.71 29.59
CA ASN A 362 -25.89 -51.33 28.20
C ASN A 362 -27.06 -51.77 27.29
N ALA A 363 -27.18 -51.15 26.12
CA ALA A 363 -28.02 -51.66 25.05
C ALA A 363 -27.46 -53.00 24.54
N GLY A 364 -26.16 -53.04 24.20
CA GLY A 364 -25.44 -54.23 23.77
C GLY A 364 -24.45 -54.74 24.82
N SER A 365 -23.44 -55.50 24.41
CA SER A 365 -22.33 -55.84 25.32
C SER A 365 -21.31 -54.70 25.41
N TYR A 366 -21.03 -54.03 24.29
CA TYR A 366 -20.29 -52.77 24.23
C TYR A 366 -21.23 -51.66 23.78
N ASP A 367 -21.16 -50.52 24.45
CA ASP A 367 -21.88 -49.29 24.12
C ASP A 367 -20.88 -48.13 24.04
N ILE A 368 -21.21 -47.08 23.29
CA ILE A 368 -20.47 -45.82 23.29
C ILE A 368 -20.88 -44.98 24.51
N TYR A 369 -19.86 -44.52 25.23
CA TYR A 369 -19.92 -43.60 26.35
C TYR A 369 -19.34 -42.25 25.96
N ARG A 370 -19.80 -41.19 26.64
CA ARG A 370 -19.24 -39.86 26.58
C ARG A 370 -19.04 -39.31 27.99
N LEU A 371 -17.84 -38.82 28.28
CA LEU A 371 -17.49 -38.23 29.57
C LEU A 371 -16.66 -36.94 29.36
N PRO A 372 -16.55 -36.06 30.36
CA PRO A 372 -15.68 -34.89 30.28
C PRO A 372 -14.22 -35.27 29.98
N LEU A 373 -13.61 -34.58 29.03
CA LEU A 373 -12.18 -34.66 28.78
C LEU A 373 -11.43 -33.98 29.94
N PRO A 374 -10.32 -34.54 30.46
CA PRO A 374 -9.57 -33.92 31.55
C PRO A 374 -9.06 -32.51 31.18
N GLU A 375 -9.17 -31.54 32.09
CA GLU A 375 -8.84 -30.12 31.83
C GLU A 375 -7.41 -29.88 31.32
N PHE A 376 -6.45 -30.74 31.71
CA PHE A 376 -5.06 -30.63 31.27
C PHE A 376 -4.86 -30.94 29.77
N MET A 377 -5.85 -31.58 29.13
CA MET A 377 -5.87 -31.89 27.70
C MET A 377 -6.47 -30.76 26.87
N ASN A 378 -6.50 -29.52 27.37
CA ASN A 378 -6.99 -28.39 26.57
C ASN A 378 -6.14 -28.21 25.29
N CYS A 379 -6.81 -28.04 24.15
CA CYS A 379 -6.20 -27.73 22.86
C CYS A 379 -6.41 -26.24 22.52
N PRO A 380 -5.50 -25.34 22.92
CA PRO A 380 -5.61 -23.93 22.57
C PRO A 380 -5.25 -23.71 21.10
N ALA A 381 -5.89 -22.71 20.48
CA ALA A 381 -5.47 -22.24 19.16
C ALA A 381 -3.99 -21.78 19.21
N PRO A 382 -3.17 -22.15 18.21
CA PRO A 382 -1.76 -21.77 18.16
C PRO A 382 -1.63 -20.26 17.89
N GLU A 383 -0.54 -19.65 18.37
CA GLU A 383 -0.26 -18.26 18.03
C GLU A 383 0.01 -18.11 16.51
N PRO A 384 -0.52 -17.07 15.85
CA PRO A 384 -0.29 -16.87 14.42
C PRO A 384 1.19 -16.59 14.12
N PRO A 385 1.73 -17.11 13.00
CA PRO A 385 3.15 -17.00 12.67
C PRO A 385 3.57 -15.54 12.45
N THR A 386 4.81 -15.24 12.80
CA THR A 386 5.46 -13.94 12.55
C THR A 386 6.20 -13.94 11.23
N VAL A 387 5.97 -12.90 10.43
CA VAL A 387 6.55 -12.68 9.11
C VAL A 387 7.39 -11.41 9.13
N LYS A 388 8.52 -11.43 8.41
CA LYS A 388 9.40 -10.26 8.29
C LYS A 388 9.06 -9.43 7.06
N MET A 389 8.92 -8.13 7.25
CA MET A 389 8.63 -7.15 6.20
C MET A 389 9.76 -6.14 6.11
N ASN A 390 10.48 -6.14 5.00
CA ASN A 390 11.53 -5.17 4.71
C ASN A 390 10.98 -4.05 3.83
N VAL A 391 11.10 -2.80 4.30
CA VAL A 391 10.58 -1.63 3.58
C VAL A 391 11.69 -0.64 3.32
N ALA A 392 11.79 -0.18 2.08
CA ALA A 392 12.70 0.89 1.68
C ALA A 392 11.95 2.20 1.43
N LEU A 393 12.52 3.32 1.88
CA LEU A 393 12.06 4.66 1.60
C LEU A 393 12.98 5.30 0.54
N ILE A 394 12.41 5.65 -0.61
CA ILE A 394 13.17 6.08 -1.78
C ILE A 394 12.77 7.48 -2.23
N ASN A 395 13.79 8.31 -2.49
CA ASN A 395 13.66 9.56 -3.22
C ASN A 395 13.34 9.27 -4.70
N LEU A 396 12.12 9.60 -5.11
CA LEU A 396 11.63 9.29 -6.45
C LEU A 396 12.35 10.11 -7.55
N ALA A 397 12.82 11.32 -7.23
CA ALA A 397 13.55 12.17 -8.18
C ALA A 397 14.97 11.64 -8.45
N ASN A 398 15.64 11.16 -7.39
CA ASN A 398 16.96 10.54 -7.48
C ASN A 398 17.09 9.40 -6.45
N PRO A 399 16.90 8.12 -6.86
CA PRO A 399 16.93 7.00 -5.92
C PRO A 399 18.27 6.75 -5.22
N ASP A 400 19.37 7.21 -5.83
CA ASP A 400 20.71 7.07 -5.26
C ASP A 400 20.98 8.10 -4.15
N GLU A 401 20.13 9.12 -4.04
CA GLU A 401 20.21 10.15 -3.01
C GLU A 401 19.30 9.78 -1.82
N PRO A 402 19.85 9.64 -0.59
CA PRO A 402 19.07 9.25 0.57
C PRO A 402 18.08 10.35 0.97
N VAL A 403 16.90 9.94 1.45
CA VAL A 403 15.94 10.85 2.08
C VAL A 403 16.52 11.37 3.39
N ARG A 404 16.64 12.69 3.56
CA ARG A 404 17.12 13.30 4.81
C ARG A 404 16.11 13.10 5.93
N MET A 405 16.58 12.80 7.14
CA MET A 405 15.75 12.49 8.33
C MET A 405 14.57 11.55 8.01
N PRO A 406 14.84 10.36 7.45
CA PRO A 406 13.81 9.44 6.97
C PRO A 406 13.00 8.89 8.14
N VAL A 407 11.74 8.53 7.89
CA VAL A 407 10.90 7.78 8.84
C VAL A 407 10.01 6.78 8.11
N ILE A 408 9.87 5.59 8.68
CA ILE A 408 8.96 4.53 8.24
C ILE A 408 8.17 4.06 9.47
N SER A 409 6.84 4.07 9.38
CA SER A 409 5.92 3.66 10.44
C SER A 409 4.98 2.55 9.98
N LEU A 410 4.73 1.59 10.87
CA LEU A 410 3.77 0.50 10.73
C LEU A 410 2.47 0.87 11.48
N PHE A 411 1.32 0.61 10.85
CA PHE A 411 -0.01 0.90 11.36
C PHE A 411 -0.89 -0.35 11.35
N ASP A 412 -1.84 -0.40 12.29
CA ASP A 412 -2.91 -1.40 12.30
C ASP A 412 -4.06 -1.01 11.35
N ASN A 413 -5.06 -1.89 11.22
CA ASN A 413 -6.24 -1.66 10.38
C ASN A 413 -7.14 -0.50 10.86
N ASN A 414 -7.00 -0.06 12.12
CA ASN A 414 -7.73 1.07 12.66
C ASN A 414 -6.99 2.40 12.44
N GLY A 415 -5.79 2.36 11.86
CA GLY A 415 -4.93 3.51 11.64
C GLY A 415 -4.10 3.93 12.85
N ASN A 416 -4.00 3.09 13.90
CA ASN A 416 -3.11 3.34 15.03
C ASN A 416 -1.67 2.97 14.65
N GLU A 417 -0.72 3.83 15.01
CA GLU A 417 0.70 3.51 14.85
C GLU A 417 1.11 2.42 15.84
N ILE A 418 1.71 1.35 15.32
CA ILE A 418 2.24 0.23 16.10
C ILE A 418 3.71 0.47 16.43
N GLU A 419 4.48 0.86 15.41
CA GLU A 419 5.93 1.00 15.49
C GLU A 419 6.41 2.04 14.47
N SER A 420 7.47 2.77 14.81
CA SER A 420 8.13 3.72 13.91
C SER A 420 9.66 3.60 13.97
N ARG A 421 10.31 3.84 12.84
CA ARG A 421 11.77 3.75 12.65
C ARG A 421 12.26 4.92 11.81
N ASP A 422 13.21 5.68 12.35
CA ASP A 422 13.84 6.82 11.65
C ASP A 422 14.98 6.38 10.71
N LEU A 423 14.66 5.49 9.76
CA LEU A 423 15.62 4.86 8.84
C LEU A 423 15.08 4.86 7.41
N SER A 424 15.99 4.90 6.42
CA SER A 424 15.62 4.75 5.00
C SER A 424 15.29 3.31 4.61
N GLN A 425 15.62 2.34 5.47
CA GLN A 425 15.23 0.94 5.35
C GLN A 425 14.86 0.42 6.74
N ALA A 426 13.75 -0.29 6.85
CA ALA A 426 13.27 -0.84 8.11
C ALA A 426 12.72 -2.25 7.92
N GLU A 427 13.00 -3.13 8.88
CA GLU A 427 12.39 -4.45 8.98
C GLU A 427 11.33 -4.43 10.09
N PHE A 428 10.14 -4.96 9.81
CA PHE A 428 9.06 -5.12 10.78
C PHE A 428 8.65 -6.59 10.90
N GLU A 429 8.32 -7.02 12.12
CA GLU A 429 7.72 -8.33 12.37
C GLU A 429 6.20 -8.19 12.51
N ILE A 430 5.45 -8.84 11.62
CA ILE A 430 3.99 -8.78 11.57
C ILE A 430 3.38 -10.18 11.73
N LYS A 431 2.20 -10.28 12.35
CA LYS A 431 1.54 -11.57 12.62
C LYS A 431 0.52 -11.90 11.53
N GLY A 432 0.46 -13.17 11.12
CA GLY A 432 -0.55 -13.68 10.20
C GLY A 432 -1.99 -13.45 10.71
N GLY A 433 -2.94 -13.30 9.80
CA GLY A 433 -4.37 -13.12 10.06
C GLY A 433 -4.81 -11.69 10.40
N LYS A 434 -3.89 -10.71 10.32
CA LYS A 434 -4.16 -9.29 10.59
C LYS A 434 -3.81 -8.42 9.39
N GLN A 435 -4.49 -7.29 9.29
CA GLN A 435 -4.26 -6.29 8.24
C GLN A 435 -3.35 -5.17 8.73
N TYR A 436 -2.32 -4.85 7.93
CA TYR A 436 -1.30 -3.85 8.26
C TYR A 436 -1.13 -2.82 7.14
N PHE A 437 -0.78 -1.60 7.53
CA PHE A 437 -0.44 -0.51 6.61
C PHE A 437 0.92 0.06 6.98
N ILE A 438 1.72 0.40 5.97
CA ILE A 438 3.04 1.00 6.16
C ILE A 438 3.06 2.34 5.46
N LYS A 439 3.54 3.35 6.19
CA LYS A 439 3.77 4.70 5.68
C LYS A 439 5.21 5.10 5.90
N GLY A 440 5.73 5.94 5.01
CA GLY A 440 7.04 6.54 5.16
C GLY A 440 7.03 8.02 4.82
N GLY A 441 8.12 8.70 5.12
CA GLY A 441 8.26 10.13 4.91
C GLY A 441 9.54 10.67 5.53
N SER A 442 9.50 11.91 5.99
CA SER A 442 10.66 12.59 6.52
C SER A 442 10.27 13.57 7.61
N HIS A 443 11.11 13.67 8.64
CA HIS A 443 11.04 14.71 9.67
C HIS A 443 11.81 15.98 9.27
N PHE A 444 12.45 15.99 8.09
CA PHE A 444 13.28 17.11 7.65
C PHE A 444 12.43 18.35 7.38
N ASN A 445 12.59 19.36 8.23
CA ASN A 445 11.88 20.64 8.18
C ASN A 445 12.81 21.87 8.30
N LEU A 446 14.11 21.69 8.07
CA LEU A 446 15.14 22.72 8.24
C LEU A 446 15.51 23.38 6.91
N LEU A 447 15.72 24.70 6.93
CA LEU A 447 16.27 25.47 5.81
C LEU A 447 17.80 25.57 5.97
N ASP A 448 18.53 24.77 5.19
CA ASP A 448 20.00 24.73 5.17
C ASP A 448 20.55 25.74 4.15
N CYS A 449 21.30 26.76 4.61
CA CYS A 449 21.88 27.82 3.76
C CYS A 449 23.31 27.49 3.26
N ASP A 450 23.87 26.32 3.58
CA ASP A 450 25.30 26.03 3.33
C ASP A 450 25.59 25.40 1.95
N SER A 451 24.56 25.12 1.13
CA SER A 451 24.69 24.59 -0.24
C SER A 451 24.22 25.60 -1.31
N GLU A 452 24.93 25.65 -2.45
CA GLU A 452 24.78 26.52 -3.65
C GLU A 452 23.47 27.33 -3.86
N PRO A 453 23.56 28.54 -4.45
CA PRO A 453 22.86 29.73 -3.97
C PRO A 453 21.38 29.89 -4.36
N VAL A 454 20.70 28.86 -4.88
CA VAL A 454 19.36 29.04 -5.48
C VAL A 454 18.30 28.08 -4.96
N LYS A 455 18.60 26.80 -4.72
CA LYS A 455 17.58 25.79 -4.36
C LYS A 455 17.95 25.07 -3.06
N VAL A 456 17.16 25.31 -2.02
CA VAL A 456 17.29 24.64 -0.71
C VAL A 456 16.21 23.58 -0.61
N LEU A 457 16.57 22.36 -0.20
CA LEU A 457 15.58 21.33 0.11
C LEU A 457 14.70 21.85 1.26
N SER A 458 13.39 22.03 1.03
CA SER A 458 12.44 22.44 2.08
C SER A 458 11.80 21.24 2.76
N GLY A 459 11.72 20.10 2.09
CA GLY A 459 11.11 18.90 2.66
C GLY A 459 10.81 17.88 1.57
N TYR A 460 9.86 17.00 1.84
CA TYR A 460 9.44 15.98 0.90
C TYR A 460 7.93 16.05 0.68
N LEU A 461 7.49 15.74 -0.52
CA LEU A 461 6.08 15.72 -0.94
C LEU A 461 5.63 14.27 -1.10
N ILE A 462 4.33 14.05 -0.85
CA ILE A 462 3.66 12.83 -1.27
C ILE A 462 3.52 12.87 -2.80
N PRO A 463 4.08 11.91 -3.54
CA PRO A 463 3.88 11.84 -4.98
C PRO A 463 2.38 11.63 -5.28
N SER A 464 1.76 12.54 -6.01
CA SER A 464 0.39 12.36 -6.53
C SER A 464 0.38 11.14 -7.45
N ASP A 465 -0.35 10.10 -7.07
CA ASP A 465 -0.58 8.85 -7.81
C ASP A 465 0.53 8.48 -8.78
N THR A 466 1.75 8.30 -8.26
CA THR A 466 2.67 7.39 -8.93
C THR A 466 2.14 5.99 -8.68
N ILE A 467 1.29 5.52 -9.58
CA ILE A 467 1.20 4.09 -9.81
C ILE A 467 2.53 3.74 -10.47
N VAL A 468 3.52 3.36 -9.67
CA VAL A 468 4.51 2.43 -10.20
C VAL A 468 3.70 1.16 -10.39
N VAL A 469 3.12 1.00 -11.58
CA VAL A 469 2.66 -0.34 -11.96
C VAL A 469 3.94 -1.14 -11.92
N ILE A 470 4.06 -2.03 -10.94
CA ILE A 470 4.90 -3.20 -11.08
C ILE A 470 4.27 -3.94 -12.24
N GLY A 471 4.64 -3.51 -13.45
CA GLY A 471 4.31 -4.20 -14.66
C GLY A 471 5.11 -5.48 -14.53
N ARG A 472 4.41 -6.56 -14.21
CA ARG A 472 4.94 -7.91 -14.27
C ARG A 472 5.58 -8.06 -15.65
N GLU A 473 6.90 -7.97 -15.72
CA GLU A 473 7.56 -8.42 -16.93
C GLU A 473 7.53 -9.93 -16.85
N ILE A 474 6.51 -10.52 -17.49
CA ILE A 474 6.51 -11.92 -17.84
C ILE A 474 7.72 -12.09 -18.77
N ALA A 475 8.87 -12.42 -18.20
CA ALA A 475 10.02 -12.80 -18.98
C ALA A 475 9.69 -14.15 -19.61
N THR A 476 9.16 -14.12 -20.83
CA THR A 476 8.80 -15.30 -21.61
C THR A 476 10.07 -16.10 -21.92
N GLU A 477 10.48 -17.00 -21.04
CA GLU A 477 11.57 -17.91 -21.35
C GLU A 477 11.02 -18.96 -22.30
N LYS A 478 11.30 -18.80 -23.61
CA LYS A 478 10.88 -19.76 -24.63
C LYS A 478 11.71 -21.04 -24.47
N ARG A 479 11.31 -21.92 -23.56
CA ARG A 479 11.92 -23.24 -23.45
C ARG A 479 11.29 -24.16 -24.48
N ILE A 480 12.07 -24.48 -25.49
CA ILE A 480 11.75 -25.56 -26.43
C ILE A 480 12.12 -26.86 -25.70
N VAL A 481 11.11 -27.59 -25.25
CA VAL A 481 11.33 -28.95 -24.72
C VAL A 481 11.43 -29.87 -25.94
N SER A 482 12.63 -29.99 -26.50
CA SER A 482 12.90 -30.95 -27.57
C SER A 482 13.02 -32.35 -26.97
N ALA A 483 12.26 -33.30 -27.54
CA ALA A 483 12.20 -34.73 -27.20
C ALA A 483 11.48 -35.07 -25.88
N LEU A 484 10.15 -35.06 -25.92
CA LEU A 484 9.30 -35.82 -24.99
C LEU A 484 9.27 -37.26 -25.48
N THR A 485 10.00 -38.14 -24.81
CA THR A 485 10.00 -39.57 -25.15
C THR A 485 9.11 -40.30 -24.14
N SER A 486 7.83 -40.38 -24.49
CA SER A 486 6.79 -41.27 -23.93
C SER A 486 6.92 -41.62 -22.44
N GLY A 487 6.17 -40.92 -21.57
CA GLY A 487 5.88 -41.41 -20.21
C GLY A 487 5.44 -40.34 -19.20
N LEU A 488 4.78 -40.79 -18.12
CA LEU A 488 4.32 -39.98 -16.97
C LEU A 488 5.45 -39.11 -16.36
N ALA A 489 6.71 -39.55 -16.44
CA ALA A 489 7.88 -38.87 -15.91
C ALA A 489 8.16 -37.51 -16.58
N ASP A 490 7.75 -37.31 -17.82
CA ASP A 490 7.89 -36.02 -18.49
C ASP A 490 6.74 -35.05 -18.13
N PHE A 491 5.63 -35.56 -17.60
CA PHE A 491 4.54 -34.76 -17.02
C PHE A 491 4.98 -34.12 -15.70
N GLU A 492 5.80 -34.81 -14.90
CA GLU A 492 6.43 -34.26 -13.69
C GLU A 492 7.37 -33.09 -13.99
N LYS A 493 8.08 -33.12 -15.13
CA LYS A 493 8.92 -31.99 -15.57
C LYS A 493 8.10 -30.75 -15.89
N LEU A 494 6.93 -30.90 -16.50
CA LEU A 494 6.00 -29.79 -16.73
C LEU A 494 5.36 -29.30 -15.43
N HIS A 495 5.02 -30.22 -14.52
CA HIS A 495 4.46 -29.91 -13.20
C HIS A 495 5.46 -29.11 -12.34
N LYS A 496 6.75 -29.44 -12.37
CA LYS A 496 7.82 -28.70 -11.67
C LYS A 496 7.95 -27.25 -12.13
N ILE A 497 7.70 -26.98 -13.42
CA ILE A 497 7.86 -25.63 -14.01
C ILE A 497 6.65 -24.72 -13.68
N GLN A 498 5.49 -25.30 -13.32
CA GLN A 498 4.29 -24.56 -12.90
C GLN A 498 4.43 -23.91 -11.51
N TYR A 499 5.23 -24.48 -10.60
CA TYR A 499 5.35 -23.98 -9.22
C TYR A 499 6.43 -22.91 -9.02
N ASP A 500 7.34 -22.75 -9.98
CA ASP A 500 8.39 -21.73 -9.92
C ASP A 500 7.91 -20.35 -10.39
N THR A 501 6.67 -20.24 -10.87
CA THR A 501 6.12 -19.00 -11.43
C THR A 501 4.70 -18.74 -10.98
N SER A 502 4.45 -17.55 -10.46
CA SER A 502 3.21 -17.23 -9.75
C SER A 502 1.96 -17.16 -10.66
N TYR A 503 2.09 -17.27 -12.00
CA TYR A 503 1.03 -17.65 -12.96
C TYR A 503 1.66 -18.32 -14.21
N SER A 504 1.23 -19.53 -14.59
CA SER A 504 1.64 -20.17 -15.84
C SER A 504 0.45 -20.35 -16.81
N GLU A 505 0.47 -19.67 -17.96
CA GLU A 505 -0.43 -19.96 -19.10
C GLU A 505 0.24 -21.00 -20.01
N LEU A 506 -0.48 -22.06 -20.41
CA LEU A 506 0.00 -23.11 -21.32
C LEU A 506 -0.64 -22.90 -22.70
N ILE A 507 0.18 -22.80 -23.76
CA ILE A 507 -0.28 -22.69 -25.14
C ILE A 507 -0.01 -24.01 -25.84
N VAL A 508 -1.08 -24.73 -26.21
CA VAL A 508 -1.02 -25.99 -26.94
C VAL A 508 -1.83 -25.82 -28.23
N PHE A 509 -1.22 -26.12 -29.38
CA PHE A 509 -1.80 -25.89 -30.72
C PHE A 509 -2.20 -24.43 -31.02
N GLY A 510 -1.44 -23.45 -30.51
CA GLY A 510 -1.73 -22.02 -30.72
C GLY A 510 -3.00 -21.52 -30.01
N ARG A 511 -3.61 -22.33 -29.13
CA ARG A 511 -4.74 -21.93 -28.29
C ARG A 511 -4.32 -21.82 -26.82
N LYS A 512 -4.81 -20.78 -26.13
CA LYS A 512 -4.58 -20.55 -24.71
C LYS A 512 -5.43 -21.51 -23.87
N LEU A 513 -4.81 -22.22 -22.92
CA LEU A 513 -5.51 -23.06 -21.95
C LEU A 513 -5.30 -22.52 -20.52
N LYS A 514 -6.39 -22.38 -19.77
CA LYS A 514 -6.34 -22.23 -18.30
C LYS A 514 -6.06 -23.62 -17.70
N VAL A 515 -5.01 -23.74 -16.88
CA VAL A 515 -4.48 -25.03 -16.39
C VAL A 515 -5.53 -25.85 -15.63
N GLN A 516 -6.42 -25.22 -14.86
CA GLN A 516 -7.54 -25.88 -14.16
C GLN A 516 -8.57 -26.52 -15.12
N HIS A 517 -8.68 -26.07 -16.37
CA HIS A 517 -9.56 -26.68 -17.36
C HIS A 517 -8.88 -27.82 -18.14
N ALA A 518 -7.55 -27.78 -18.27
CA ALA A 518 -6.78 -28.84 -18.92
C ALA A 518 -6.73 -30.13 -18.06
N GLN A 519 -6.61 -29.99 -16.73
CA GLN A 519 -6.70 -31.12 -15.78
C GLN A 519 -8.04 -31.86 -15.91
N THR A 520 -9.15 -31.14 -15.97
CA THR A 520 -10.49 -31.73 -16.06
C THR A 520 -10.75 -32.44 -17.39
N VAL A 521 -10.21 -31.93 -18.50
CA VAL A 521 -10.39 -32.52 -19.85
C VAL A 521 -9.52 -33.77 -20.07
N LEU A 522 -8.30 -33.82 -19.50
CA LEU A 522 -7.39 -34.98 -19.61
C LEU A 522 -7.78 -36.14 -18.68
N ILE A 523 -8.31 -35.83 -17.49
CA ILE A 523 -8.79 -36.83 -16.51
C ILE A 523 -10.09 -37.52 -16.99
N THR A 524 -10.78 -36.98 -18.00
CA THR A 524 -12.10 -37.44 -18.46
C THR A 524 -12.12 -38.10 -19.84
N ASN A 525 -11.04 -38.05 -20.65
CA ASN A 525 -11.06 -38.62 -22.01
C ASN A 525 -9.71 -39.23 -22.48
N PRO A 526 -9.50 -40.55 -22.30
CA PRO A 526 -8.25 -41.25 -22.66
C PRO A 526 -7.95 -41.27 -24.17
N ARG A 527 -8.97 -41.13 -25.04
CA ARG A 527 -8.78 -41.12 -26.50
C ARG A 527 -8.19 -39.82 -27.02
N LEU A 528 -8.44 -38.69 -26.34
CA LEU A 528 -7.81 -37.42 -26.69
C LEU A 528 -6.33 -37.42 -26.30
N ALA A 529 -5.96 -38.04 -25.18
CA ALA A 529 -4.57 -38.22 -24.77
C ALA A 529 -3.78 -39.05 -25.79
N GLY A 530 -4.38 -40.09 -26.36
CA GLY A 530 -3.78 -40.88 -27.45
C GLY A 530 -3.59 -40.09 -28.75
N ALA A 531 -4.54 -39.23 -29.13
CA ALA A 531 -4.43 -38.38 -30.32
C ALA A 531 -3.41 -37.22 -30.15
N MET A 532 -3.10 -36.83 -28.91
CA MET A 532 -2.09 -35.81 -28.59
C MET A 532 -0.66 -36.35 -28.57
N MET A 533 -0.47 -37.68 -28.55
CA MET A 533 0.84 -38.34 -28.43
C MET A 533 1.52 -38.69 -29.77
N GLU A 534 0.87 -38.44 -30.91
CA GLU A 534 1.35 -38.92 -32.23
C GLU A 534 2.12 -37.88 -33.06
N TYR A 535 2.34 -36.66 -32.55
CA TYR A 535 3.07 -35.62 -33.26
C TYR A 535 4.17 -35.03 -32.37
N ASP A 536 5.43 -35.22 -32.79
CA ASP A 536 6.59 -34.48 -32.27
C ASP A 536 6.31 -32.97 -32.40
N GLN A 537 6.02 -32.27 -31.31
CA GLN A 537 5.82 -30.82 -31.33
C GLN A 537 6.43 -30.08 -30.15
N GLU A 538 6.92 -28.89 -30.46
CA GLU A 538 7.51 -27.92 -29.53
C GLU A 538 6.46 -27.41 -28.52
N ILE A 539 6.60 -27.79 -27.25
CA ILE A 539 5.89 -27.12 -26.17
C ILE A 539 6.65 -25.83 -25.85
N THR A 540 6.00 -24.68 -26.06
CA THR A 540 6.51 -23.39 -25.58
C THR A 540 5.96 -23.13 -24.20
N ILE A 541 6.82 -23.23 -23.19
CA ILE A 541 6.49 -22.87 -21.81
C ILE A 541 6.70 -21.37 -21.64
N VAL A 542 5.75 -20.67 -21.02
CA VAL A 542 5.88 -19.27 -20.63
C VAL A 542 5.98 -19.21 -19.11
N SER A 543 7.19 -19.20 -18.58
CA SER A 543 7.47 -19.01 -17.15
C SER A 543 7.44 -17.51 -16.82
N SER A 544 6.60 -17.07 -15.88
CA SER A 544 6.59 -15.68 -15.40
C SER A 544 7.38 -15.54 -14.09
N TYR A 545 8.54 -14.88 -14.13
CA TYR A 545 9.21 -14.43 -12.92
C TYR A 545 8.90 -12.94 -12.70
N ASP A 546 8.68 -12.54 -11.45
CA ASP A 546 8.46 -11.14 -11.11
C ASP A 546 9.79 -10.38 -11.27
N LYS A 547 10.08 -9.90 -12.47
CA LYS A 547 11.15 -8.93 -12.70
C LYS A 547 10.58 -7.54 -12.50
N LEU A 548 11.09 -6.82 -11.50
CA LEU A 548 10.81 -5.40 -11.27
C LEU A 548 11.23 -4.61 -12.52
N ARG A 549 10.27 -4.27 -13.38
CA ARG A 549 10.50 -3.33 -14.48
C ARG A 549 10.08 -1.94 -14.02
N ARG A 550 11.03 -1.01 -14.07
CA ARG A 550 10.78 0.41 -13.85
C ARG A 550 9.96 0.94 -15.03
N GLN A 551 8.63 0.99 -14.89
CA GLN A 551 7.77 1.66 -15.88
C GLN A 551 7.72 3.16 -15.59
N THR A 552 7.87 3.95 -16.64
CA THR A 552 7.67 5.40 -16.60
C THR A 552 6.20 5.70 -16.30
N PRO A 553 5.87 6.61 -15.37
CA PRO A 553 4.50 6.89 -14.99
C PRO A 553 3.66 7.35 -16.20
N LYS A 554 2.44 6.79 -16.35
CA LYS A 554 1.41 7.39 -17.21
C LYS A 554 0.74 8.50 -16.43
N THR A 555 0.77 9.71 -16.98
CA THR A 555 0.14 10.91 -16.45
C THR A 555 -1.37 10.70 -16.25
N ALA A 556 -1.83 10.92 -15.02
CA ALA A 556 -3.23 11.21 -14.70
C ALA A 556 -3.31 12.58 -14.01
N SER A 557 -4.42 13.25 -14.28
CA SER A 557 -4.66 14.69 -14.12
C SER A 557 -4.92 15.16 -12.68
N GLN A 558 -4.38 16.34 -12.37
CA GLN A 558 -4.85 17.32 -11.37
C GLN A 558 -5.20 16.81 -9.95
N ALA A 559 -4.20 16.79 -9.06
CA ALA A 559 -4.39 16.99 -7.61
C ALA A 559 -3.05 17.44 -6.96
N SER A 560 -3.12 18.30 -5.94
CA SER A 560 -2.02 19.03 -5.32
C SER A 560 -1.08 18.16 -4.46
N ASN A 561 0.23 18.31 -4.62
CA ASN A 561 1.25 17.75 -3.72
C ASN A 561 1.10 18.33 -2.30
N ALA A 562 1.02 17.48 -1.27
CA ALA A 562 1.05 17.89 0.13
C ALA A 562 2.43 17.66 0.76
N ARG A 563 2.94 18.65 1.51
CA ARG A 563 4.22 18.56 2.22
C ARG A 563 4.13 17.59 3.39
N LEU A 564 5.06 16.65 3.44
CA LEU A 564 5.17 15.64 4.47
C LEU A 564 5.79 16.22 5.74
N SER A 565 5.16 15.90 6.86
CA SER A 565 5.77 15.94 8.19
C SER A 565 5.59 14.56 8.81
N GLY A 566 6.70 13.84 8.99
CA GLY A 566 6.67 12.46 9.46
C GLY A 566 6.23 11.43 8.40
N ALA A 567 5.70 10.29 8.84
CA ALA A 567 5.31 9.16 7.99
C ALA A 567 3.92 9.36 7.36
N GLY A 568 3.84 10.18 6.30
CA GLY A 568 2.58 10.52 5.65
C GLY A 568 2.30 9.83 4.30
N ALA A 569 3.29 9.21 3.65
CA ALA A 569 3.12 8.58 2.34
C ALA A 569 2.92 7.06 2.47
N ASN A 570 1.84 6.51 1.92
CA ASN A 570 1.61 5.07 1.88
C ASN A 570 2.66 4.36 1.01
N SER A 571 3.13 3.20 1.48
CA SER A 571 3.88 2.23 0.67
C SER A 571 3.06 1.72 -0.52
N GLU A 572 3.73 1.13 -1.52
CA GLU A 572 3.06 0.63 -2.73
C GLU A 572 1.98 -0.42 -2.43
N VAL A 573 2.21 -1.31 -1.45
CA VAL A 573 1.18 -2.28 -1.07
C VAL A 573 0.07 -1.61 -0.24
N SER A 574 0.40 -0.65 0.62
CA SER A 574 -0.59 0.06 1.44
C SER A 574 -1.53 0.94 0.61
N LYS A 575 -1.08 1.45 -0.54
CA LYS A 575 -1.96 2.13 -1.52
C LYS A 575 -3.07 1.22 -2.04
N ASN A 576 -2.83 -0.09 -2.09
CA ASN A 576 -3.75 -1.09 -2.63
C ASN A 576 -4.55 -1.85 -1.55
N GLY A 577 -4.72 -1.25 -0.38
CA GLY A 577 -5.50 -1.85 0.72
C GLY A 577 -4.66 -2.60 1.76
N GLY A 578 -3.33 -2.46 1.75
CA GLY A 578 -2.47 -3.00 2.81
C GLY A 578 -2.21 -4.49 2.70
N TRP A 579 -1.54 -5.02 3.71
CA TRP A 579 -1.11 -6.42 3.76
C TRP A 579 -2.14 -7.27 4.49
N ASN A 580 -2.58 -8.38 3.89
CA ASN A 580 -3.33 -9.42 4.58
C ASN A 580 -2.60 -10.76 4.41
N ILE A 581 -2.03 -11.27 5.48
CA ILE A 581 -1.21 -12.48 5.47
C ILE A 581 -2.04 -13.64 5.99
N SER A 582 -2.11 -14.73 5.23
CA SER A 582 -2.79 -15.95 5.69
C SER A 582 -2.05 -16.52 6.92
N PRO A 583 -2.77 -17.00 7.96
CA PRO A 583 -2.17 -17.63 9.15
C PRO A 583 -1.25 -18.83 8.84
N ARG A 584 -1.23 -19.34 7.60
CA ARG A 584 -0.50 -20.55 7.19
C ARG A 584 0.83 -20.29 6.46
N THR A 585 1.29 -19.05 6.40
CA THR A 585 2.55 -18.72 5.74
C THR A 585 3.72 -19.09 6.66
N GLY A 586 4.58 -20.01 6.21
CA GLY A 586 5.63 -20.61 7.04
C GLY A 586 6.68 -19.61 7.57
N ASP A 587 7.38 -20.03 8.63
CA ASP A 587 8.23 -19.22 9.52
C ASP A 587 9.47 -18.52 8.89
N ASN A 588 9.61 -18.49 7.55
CA ASN A 588 10.78 -17.93 6.86
C ASN A 588 10.44 -16.99 5.70
N LEU A 589 9.23 -16.46 5.64
CA LEU A 589 8.84 -15.51 4.60
C LEU A 589 9.34 -14.10 4.92
N VAL A 590 10.11 -13.54 3.98
CA VAL A 590 10.57 -12.15 3.99
C VAL A 590 9.93 -11.45 2.80
N PHE A 591 9.14 -10.42 3.07
CA PHE A 591 8.52 -9.59 2.05
C PHE A 591 9.28 -8.28 1.89
N TYR A 592 9.18 -7.68 0.70
CA TYR A 592 9.79 -6.39 0.39
C TYR A 592 8.72 -5.40 -0.09
N ASP A 593 8.77 -4.18 0.42
CA ASP A 593 7.90 -3.07 0.02
C ASP A 593 8.72 -1.78 -0.16
N THR A 594 8.11 -0.77 -0.78
CA THR A 594 8.76 0.51 -1.01
C THR A 594 7.79 1.67 -0.78
N VAL A 595 8.30 2.74 -0.15
CA VAL A 595 7.65 4.04 -0.05
C VAL A 595 8.41 5.03 -0.91
N TYR A 596 7.70 5.77 -1.76
CA TYR A 596 8.29 6.83 -2.59
C TYR A 596 7.92 8.21 -2.06
N VAL A 597 8.91 9.10 -2.02
CA VAL A 597 8.76 10.52 -1.69
C VAL A 597 9.48 11.40 -2.70
N LEU A 598 8.99 12.61 -2.94
CA LEU A 598 9.63 13.57 -3.85
C LEU A 598 10.26 14.72 -3.08
N PRO A 599 11.52 15.10 -3.34
CA PRO A 599 12.12 16.26 -2.70
C PRO A 599 11.43 17.54 -3.19
N GLU A 600 11.08 18.40 -2.25
CA GLU A 600 10.61 19.75 -2.51
C GLU A 600 11.79 20.70 -2.38
N TYR A 601 12.09 21.41 -3.46
CA TYR A 601 13.11 22.45 -3.46
C TYR A 601 12.44 23.82 -3.42
N PHE A 602 12.91 24.64 -2.49
CA PHE A 602 12.48 26.00 -2.27
C PHE A 602 13.57 26.98 -2.72
N VAL A 603 13.15 28.07 -3.37
CA VAL A 603 14.04 29.18 -3.72
C VAL A 603 13.78 30.32 -2.73
N LYS A 604 14.75 30.62 -1.89
CA LYS A 604 14.63 31.63 -0.84
C LYS A 604 14.75 33.04 -1.44
N PRO A 605 13.85 33.98 -1.13
CA PRO A 605 13.95 35.35 -1.60
C PRO A 605 15.14 36.06 -0.92
N PRO A 606 15.76 37.05 -1.57
CA PRO A 606 16.85 37.83 -0.96
C PRO A 606 16.37 38.57 0.30
N CYS A 607 17.28 38.83 1.25
CA CYS A 607 16.98 39.62 2.47
C CYS A 607 16.40 41.00 2.15
N TYR A 608 16.94 41.54 1.07
CA TYR A 608 16.70 42.87 0.56
C TYR A 608 16.64 42.77 -0.96
N CYS A 609 15.60 43.35 -1.56
CA CYS A 609 15.55 43.57 -2.98
C CYS A 609 14.99 44.96 -3.28
N GLU A 610 15.53 45.59 -4.32
CA GLU A 610 15.15 46.95 -4.72
C GLU A 610 14.84 47.03 -6.22
N PHE A 611 13.88 47.90 -6.56
CA PHE A 611 13.56 48.31 -7.92
C PHE A 611 14.06 49.74 -8.14
N THR A 612 15.38 49.93 -8.22
CA THR A 612 16.02 51.26 -8.19
C THR A 612 17.05 51.51 -9.30
N GLU A 613 17.48 50.50 -10.06
CA GLU A 613 18.63 50.64 -10.96
C GLU A 613 18.39 51.54 -12.19
N PHE A 614 19.34 52.46 -12.37
CA PHE A 614 19.36 53.51 -13.40
C PHE A 614 19.92 53.04 -14.77
N MET A 615 20.57 51.86 -14.85
CA MET A 615 21.46 51.48 -15.97
C MET A 615 21.14 50.16 -16.72
N THR A 616 20.18 49.35 -16.26
CA THR A 616 19.95 47.99 -16.79
C THR A 616 18.65 47.80 -17.58
N GLY A 617 17.95 48.88 -17.97
CA GLY A 617 16.80 48.76 -18.87
C GLY A 617 15.41 48.86 -18.23
N TYR A 618 15.27 49.27 -16.96
CA TYR A 618 14.00 49.79 -16.38
C TYR A 618 13.72 51.24 -16.77
N GLU A 619 14.21 51.60 -17.95
CA GLU A 619 14.68 52.95 -18.22
C GLU A 619 13.55 53.97 -18.00
N GLN A 620 13.72 54.68 -16.87
CA GLN A 620 13.07 55.92 -16.50
C GLN A 620 11.72 55.82 -15.76
N ASN A 621 11.66 55.00 -14.70
CA ASN A 621 11.09 55.32 -13.37
C ASN A 621 9.71 56.03 -13.32
N VAL A 622 8.70 55.44 -12.64
CA VAL A 622 7.28 55.92 -12.58
C VAL A 622 7.16 57.45 -12.70
N PRO A 623 7.02 58.02 -13.91
CA PRO A 623 7.05 59.45 -14.06
C PRO A 623 5.70 59.95 -13.57
N TYR A 624 5.75 60.82 -12.56
CA TYR A 624 4.66 61.74 -12.29
C TYR A 624 4.76 62.82 -13.34
N TYR A 625 3.88 62.72 -14.31
CA TYR A 625 4.00 63.58 -15.44
C TYR A 625 3.65 64.99 -15.02
N GLN A 626 4.61 65.87 -15.30
CA GLN A 626 4.58 67.32 -15.30
C GLN A 626 5.22 67.95 -14.08
N THR A 627 5.98 69.01 -14.35
CA THR A 627 6.36 69.96 -13.31
C THR A 627 5.08 70.43 -12.60
N GLY A 628 4.93 70.10 -11.31
CA GLY A 628 3.79 70.53 -10.50
C GLY A 628 2.50 69.68 -10.58
N PHE A 629 2.57 68.40 -10.99
CA PHE A 629 1.44 67.47 -10.91
C PHE A 629 1.81 66.15 -10.18
N TRP A 630 0.81 65.52 -9.53
CA TRP A 630 1.01 64.50 -8.49
C TRP A 630 0.41 63.12 -8.77
N GLU A 631 -0.44 62.95 -9.78
CA GLU A 631 -0.99 61.63 -10.13
C GLU A 631 0.02 60.84 -10.99
N VAL A 632 0.05 59.51 -10.78
CA VAL A 632 0.89 58.60 -11.56
C VAL A 632 0.36 58.50 -12.98
N ASN A 633 1.23 58.58 -13.98
CA ASN A 633 0.80 58.52 -15.38
C ASN A 633 0.75 57.09 -15.91
N THR A 634 -0.26 56.36 -15.48
CA THR A 634 -0.73 55.17 -16.20
C THR A 634 -1.48 55.60 -17.45
N LEU A 635 -1.70 54.71 -18.42
CA LEU A 635 -2.47 55.05 -19.62
C LEU A 635 -3.91 55.47 -19.30
N SER A 636 -4.49 54.85 -18.26
CA SER A 636 -5.81 55.22 -17.73
C SER A 636 -5.81 56.63 -17.12
N ASN A 637 -4.85 56.92 -16.25
CA ASN A 637 -4.74 58.22 -15.58
C ASN A 637 -4.41 59.33 -16.58
N PHE A 638 -3.49 59.10 -17.51
CA PHE A 638 -3.17 60.05 -18.58
C PHE A 638 -4.42 60.52 -19.34
N ARG A 639 -5.27 59.58 -19.77
CA ARG A 639 -6.53 59.89 -20.47
C ARG A 639 -7.50 60.69 -19.59
N ARG A 640 -7.62 60.30 -18.32
CA ARG A 640 -8.46 61.00 -17.33
C ARG A 640 -7.95 62.42 -17.07
N ASP A 641 -6.65 62.58 -16.90
CA ASP A 641 -6.02 63.82 -16.47
C ASP A 641 -5.97 64.84 -17.60
N MET A 642 -5.79 64.39 -18.85
CA MET A 642 -5.97 65.24 -20.03
C MET A 642 -7.38 65.83 -20.12
N ASN A 643 -8.41 65.07 -19.69
CA ASN A 643 -9.77 65.59 -19.58
C ASN A 643 -9.92 66.53 -18.37
N LYS A 644 -9.35 66.20 -17.20
CA LYS A 644 -9.39 67.04 -15.99
C LYS A 644 -8.78 68.42 -16.24
N LEU A 645 -7.63 68.49 -16.90
CA LEU A 645 -6.94 69.74 -17.22
C LEU A 645 -7.74 70.67 -18.17
N GLY A 646 -8.80 70.17 -18.82
CA GLY A 646 -9.73 70.96 -19.61
C GLY A 646 -10.89 71.57 -18.81
N ARG A 647 -11.12 71.13 -17.57
CA ARG A 647 -12.25 71.53 -16.71
C ARG A 647 -12.02 72.89 -16.06
N ARG A 648 -13.11 73.51 -15.60
CA ARG A 648 -13.08 74.84 -14.95
C ARG A 648 -12.26 74.84 -13.65
N GLU A 649 -12.30 73.75 -12.89
CA GLU A 649 -11.56 73.60 -11.63
C GLU A 649 -10.03 73.67 -11.80
N PHE A 650 -9.51 73.29 -12.97
CA PHE A 650 -8.08 73.36 -13.31
C PHE A 650 -7.71 74.58 -14.16
N SER A 651 -8.62 75.54 -14.39
CA SER A 651 -8.38 76.66 -15.32
C SER A 651 -7.17 77.53 -14.95
N GLU A 652 -6.88 77.62 -13.65
CA GLU A 652 -5.75 78.36 -13.11
C GLU A 652 -4.47 77.53 -12.96
N ALA A 653 -4.49 76.21 -13.24
CA ALA A 653 -3.37 75.28 -13.11
C ALA A 653 -2.28 75.46 -14.18
N LYS A 654 -1.93 76.71 -14.52
CA LYS A 654 -0.96 77.07 -15.57
C LYS A 654 0.47 76.66 -15.24
N TRP A 655 0.75 76.22 -14.01
CA TRP A 655 2.03 75.64 -13.61
C TRP A 655 2.19 74.18 -14.05
N VAL A 656 1.08 73.48 -14.29
CA VAL A 656 1.02 72.07 -14.73
C VAL A 656 1.38 72.00 -16.21
N GLU A 657 2.51 71.37 -16.55
CA GLU A 657 3.19 71.39 -17.87
C GLU A 657 2.26 71.24 -19.10
N LEU A 658 1.43 70.20 -19.20
CA LEU A 658 0.49 69.96 -20.30
C LEU A 658 -0.82 70.75 -20.21
N HIS A 659 -1.00 71.64 -19.24
CA HIS A 659 -2.16 72.54 -19.22
C HIS A 659 -2.19 73.39 -20.51
N ARG A 660 -3.37 73.61 -21.09
CA ARG A 660 -3.51 74.32 -22.39
C ARG A 660 -2.95 75.74 -22.38
N ASN A 661 -2.95 76.40 -21.21
CA ASN A 661 -2.45 77.75 -21.00
C ASN A 661 -1.14 77.76 -20.18
N ASN A 662 -0.36 76.68 -20.25
CA ASN A 662 0.85 76.52 -19.45
C ASN A 662 1.90 77.61 -19.75
N GLN A 663 2.60 78.06 -18.71
CA GLN A 663 3.57 79.16 -18.78
C GLN A 663 4.87 78.82 -19.54
N TYR A 664 5.25 77.53 -19.60
CA TYR A 664 6.46 77.03 -20.28
C TYR A 664 6.29 76.90 -21.80
N PHE A 665 5.07 76.71 -22.30
CA PHE A 665 4.77 76.55 -23.74
C PHE A 665 4.21 77.82 -24.41
N THR A 666 4.39 78.98 -23.77
CA THR A 666 3.60 80.21 -24.00
C THR A 666 3.54 80.78 -25.42
N ASN A 667 4.16 80.17 -26.44
CA ASN A 667 4.02 80.55 -27.85
C ASN A 667 4.14 79.38 -28.88
N SER A 668 3.87 78.10 -28.51
CA SER A 668 3.98 76.99 -29.50
C SER A 668 3.04 75.80 -29.22
N PRO A 669 1.86 75.74 -29.86
CA PRO A 669 0.91 74.62 -29.77
C PRO A 669 1.52 73.26 -30.17
N GLU A 670 2.44 73.27 -31.14
CA GLU A 670 3.14 72.09 -31.66
C GLU A 670 3.99 71.40 -30.58
N ARG A 671 4.68 72.17 -29.73
CA ARG A 671 5.49 71.62 -28.62
C ARG A 671 4.63 70.93 -27.57
N ARG A 672 3.46 71.50 -27.25
CA ARG A 672 2.51 70.86 -26.33
C ARG A 672 2.00 69.55 -26.92
N GLN A 673 1.68 69.52 -28.21
CA GLN A 673 1.21 68.30 -28.88
C GLN A 673 2.28 67.20 -28.91
N SER A 674 3.55 67.55 -29.13
CA SER A 674 4.68 66.60 -29.01
C SER A 674 4.76 65.99 -27.62
N ARG A 675 4.70 66.82 -26.57
CA ARG A 675 4.76 66.34 -25.18
C ARG A 675 3.56 65.46 -24.82
N ILE A 676 2.36 65.74 -25.32
CA ILE A 676 1.21 64.83 -25.13
C ILE A 676 1.50 63.43 -25.70
N TYR A 677 2.09 63.36 -26.90
CA TYR A 677 2.43 62.08 -27.53
C TYR A 677 3.54 61.33 -26.79
N GLU A 678 4.57 62.04 -26.32
CA GLU A 678 5.61 61.48 -25.44
C GLU A 678 4.99 60.95 -24.13
N TYR A 679 4.03 61.69 -23.57
CA TYR A 679 3.42 61.36 -22.28
C TYR A 679 2.51 60.13 -22.37
N GLU A 680 1.90 59.92 -23.53
CA GLU A 680 1.19 58.69 -23.82
C GLU A 680 2.16 57.50 -23.94
N LYS A 681 3.36 57.70 -24.49
CA LYS A 681 4.38 56.65 -24.60
C LYS A 681 4.92 56.21 -23.25
N PHE A 682 5.39 57.12 -22.39
CA PHE A 682 5.87 56.64 -21.08
C PHE A 682 4.70 56.17 -20.20
N ALA A 683 3.43 56.54 -20.47
CA ALA A 683 2.29 55.92 -19.79
C ALA A 683 2.25 54.39 -19.93
N LYS A 684 2.56 53.89 -21.14
CA LYS A 684 2.63 52.46 -21.42
C LYS A 684 3.79 51.79 -20.68
N ILE A 685 4.92 52.50 -20.53
CA ILE A 685 6.08 52.02 -19.79
C ILE A 685 5.76 51.96 -18.29
N VAL A 686 5.08 52.97 -17.74
CA VAL A 686 4.61 52.99 -16.34
C VAL A 686 3.69 51.82 -16.05
N ASP A 687 2.70 51.57 -16.91
CA ASP A 687 1.80 50.43 -16.75
C ASP A 687 2.58 49.12 -16.73
N LYS A 688 3.52 48.93 -17.68
CA LYS A 688 4.38 47.74 -17.71
C LYS A 688 5.19 47.58 -16.42
N ASN A 689 5.78 48.66 -15.91
CA ASN A 689 6.62 48.62 -14.71
C ASN A 689 5.79 48.29 -13.45
N LEU A 690 4.64 48.95 -13.26
CA LEU A 690 3.74 48.68 -12.14
C LEU A 690 3.14 47.27 -12.20
N ASP A 691 2.79 46.80 -13.40
CA ASP A 691 2.28 45.43 -13.61
C ASP A 691 3.37 44.40 -13.26
N MET A 692 4.61 44.62 -13.68
CA MET A 692 5.73 43.74 -13.36
C MET A 692 6.06 43.73 -11.86
N MET A 693 6.06 44.90 -11.19
CA MET A 693 6.21 44.97 -9.74
C MET A 693 5.12 44.18 -9.03
N ALA A 694 3.85 44.35 -9.43
CA ALA A 694 2.73 43.63 -8.84
C ALA A 694 2.81 42.11 -9.07
N ASP A 695 3.19 41.68 -10.28
CA ASP A 695 3.36 40.26 -10.61
C ASP A 695 4.45 39.61 -9.76
N ILE A 696 5.63 40.24 -9.68
CA ILE A 696 6.75 39.73 -8.87
C ILE A 696 6.35 39.63 -7.40
N ILE A 697 5.68 40.65 -6.84
CA ILE A 697 5.25 40.64 -5.45
C ILE A 697 4.23 39.51 -5.20
N ASN A 698 3.17 39.41 -6.00
CA ASN A 698 2.09 38.46 -5.77
C ASN A 698 2.45 37.01 -6.08
N ARG A 699 3.24 36.77 -7.13
CA ARG A 699 3.51 35.40 -7.60
C ARG A 699 4.82 34.83 -7.11
N ARG A 700 5.74 35.67 -6.61
CA ARG A 700 7.07 35.24 -6.20
C ARG A 700 7.36 35.57 -4.74
N ILE A 701 7.28 36.85 -4.38
CA ILE A 701 7.74 37.31 -3.06
C ILE A 701 6.81 36.84 -1.94
N ILE A 702 5.50 37.10 -2.04
CA ILE A 702 4.54 36.74 -0.98
C ILE A 702 4.41 35.21 -0.79
N PRO A 703 4.34 34.38 -1.84
CA PRO A 703 4.35 32.93 -1.67
C PRO A 703 5.61 32.41 -0.99
N ALA A 704 6.77 32.96 -1.35
CA ALA A 704 8.03 32.56 -0.71
C ALA A 704 8.12 33.00 0.75
N PHE A 705 7.65 34.22 1.05
CA PHE A 705 7.47 34.73 2.40
C PHE A 705 6.55 33.83 3.24
N SER A 706 5.43 33.37 2.67
CA SER A 706 4.47 32.50 3.36
C SER A 706 5.09 31.17 3.83
N ILE A 707 5.96 30.57 3.02
CA ILE A 707 6.68 29.34 3.40
C ILE A 707 7.63 29.62 4.57
N ILE A 708 8.37 30.72 4.54
CA ILE A 708 9.31 31.08 5.61
C ILE A 708 8.57 31.42 6.91
N ASP A 709 7.45 32.15 6.81
CA ASP A 709 6.58 32.45 7.95
C ASP A 709 5.94 31.18 8.53
N SER A 710 5.62 30.18 7.71
CA SER A 710 5.07 28.90 8.18
C SER A 710 6.04 28.10 9.05
N ILE A 711 7.36 28.30 8.87
CA ILE A 711 8.42 27.59 9.59
C ILE A 711 8.79 28.33 10.88
N SER A 712 8.86 29.66 10.85
CA SER A 712 9.39 30.48 11.94
C SER A 712 8.32 31.22 12.77
N GLY A 713 7.12 31.42 12.22
CA GLY A 713 5.94 32.01 12.86
C GLY A 713 5.93 33.54 13.00
N ASN A 714 7.06 34.22 12.87
CA ASN A 714 7.25 35.63 13.26
C ASN A 714 7.82 36.54 12.15
N GLU A 715 7.76 36.10 10.89
CA GLU A 715 8.33 36.87 9.78
C GLU A 715 7.42 38.04 9.39
N LYS A 716 8.06 39.09 8.86
CA LYS A 716 7.44 40.35 8.43
C LYS A 716 8.02 40.78 7.09
N LEU A 717 7.16 41.03 6.12
CA LEU A 717 7.53 41.57 4.82
C LEU A 717 7.30 43.08 4.80
N ILE A 718 8.37 43.87 4.74
CA ILE A 718 8.28 45.34 4.67
C ILE A 718 8.42 45.79 3.22
N ILE A 719 7.39 46.44 2.69
CA ILE A 719 7.38 47.02 1.34
C ILE A 719 7.40 48.54 1.47
N SER A 720 8.56 49.14 1.17
CA SER A 720 8.79 50.58 1.28
C SER A 720 8.76 51.25 -0.08
N LEU A 721 8.07 52.38 -0.18
CA LEU A 721 7.85 53.15 -1.40
C LEU A 721 8.28 54.60 -1.18
N ASP A 722 9.42 54.98 -1.76
CA ASP A 722 10.00 56.31 -1.68
C ASP A 722 9.69 57.11 -2.95
N ALA A 723 8.96 58.21 -2.84
CA ALA A 723 8.68 59.09 -3.98
C ALA A 723 9.62 60.30 -4.00
N TRP A 724 10.12 60.61 -5.21
CA TRP A 724 11.06 61.70 -5.46
C TRP A 724 10.55 62.67 -6.53
N SER A 725 10.90 63.94 -6.36
CA SER A 725 10.65 65.01 -7.33
C SER A 725 11.95 65.62 -7.83
N ASP A 726 11.91 66.32 -8.97
CA ASP A 726 13.07 67.04 -9.48
C ASP A 726 13.34 68.35 -8.72
N LYS A 727 14.53 68.94 -8.89
CA LYS A 727 14.95 70.15 -8.16
C LYS A 727 14.28 71.47 -8.60
N ARG A 728 13.44 71.49 -9.64
CA ARG A 728 12.81 72.73 -10.13
C ARG A 728 11.69 73.18 -9.16
N PRO A 729 11.75 74.39 -8.59
CA PRO A 729 10.75 74.86 -7.65
C PRO A 729 9.43 75.19 -8.35
N VAL A 730 8.31 74.75 -7.77
CA VAL A 730 6.97 75.21 -8.20
C VAL A 730 6.63 76.52 -7.48
N ARG A 731 7.01 77.65 -8.08
CA ARG A 731 6.90 78.99 -7.45
C ARG A 731 5.47 79.50 -7.26
N ARG A 732 4.53 79.09 -8.09
CA ARG A 732 3.12 79.52 -8.09
C ARG A 732 2.21 78.34 -8.43
N GLY A 733 2.19 77.33 -7.56
CA GLY A 733 1.34 76.15 -7.73
C GLY A 733 0.90 75.56 -6.41
N TRP A 734 -0.30 75.00 -6.42
CA TRP A 734 -0.97 74.41 -5.27
C TRP A 734 -1.66 73.12 -5.68
N TYR A 735 -2.01 72.31 -4.68
CA TYR A 735 -2.78 71.10 -4.87
C TYR A 735 -4.24 71.41 -5.23
N ILE A 736 -4.83 70.65 -6.15
CA ILE A 736 -6.22 70.80 -6.61
C ILE A 736 -6.84 69.40 -6.64
N GLY A 737 -7.46 69.00 -5.55
CA GLY A 737 -8.09 67.67 -5.45
C GLY A 737 -8.78 67.48 -4.11
N ASP A 738 -9.17 66.25 -3.83
CA ASP A 738 -9.77 65.85 -2.55
C ASP A 738 -8.73 65.83 -1.42
N GLU A 739 -9.17 65.91 -0.18
CA GLU A 739 -8.30 65.80 1.00
C GLU A 739 -7.49 64.49 0.97
N VAL A 740 -6.18 64.60 1.17
CA VAL A 740 -5.25 63.46 1.23
C VAL A 740 -4.73 63.35 2.66
N GLU A 741 -5.07 62.25 3.33
CA GLU A 741 -4.49 61.88 4.62
C GLU A 741 -3.85 60.48 4.56
N TYR A 742 -2.67 60.32 5.14
CA TYR A 742 -2.01 59.03 5.36
C TYR A 742 -0.92 59.14 6.45
N TYR A 743 -0.37 57.99 6.87
CA TYR A 743 0.83 57.95 7.71
C TYR A 743 2.07 57.69 6.86
N GLU A 744 2.96 58.68 6.79
CA GLU A 744 4.30 58.51 6.23
C GLU A 744 5.12 57.61 7.16
N GLY A 745 5.69 56.53 6.61
CA GLY A 745 6.42 55.52 7.36
C GLY A 745 7.88 55.45 6.94
N VAL A 746 8.79 55.39 7.91
CA VAL A 746 10.24 55.26 7.66
C VAL A 746 10.80 54.11 8.48
N LEU A 747 11.50 53.20 7.80
CA LEU A 747 12.28 52.13 8.41
C LEU A 747 13.68 52.67 8.73
N HIS A 748 14.04 52.72 10.02
CA HIS A 748 15.36 53.12 10.51
C HIS A 748 16.15 51.88 10.89
N GLU A 749 17.36 51.79 10.38
CA GLU A 749 18.30 50.74 10.73
C GLU A 749 19.16 51.16 11.93
N SER A 750 19.25 50.29 12.93
CA SER A 750 20.15 50.37 14.08
C SER A 750 21.16 49.22 14.06
N VAL A 751 22.15 49.25 14.96
CA VAL A 751 23.23 48.23 15.02
C VAL A 751 22.72 46.79 15.18
N SER A 752 21.54 46.57 15.78
CA SER A 752 21.02 45.24 16.10
C SER A 752 19.55 45.01 15.75
N HIS A 753 18.85 46.02 15.23
CA HIS A 753 17.41 45.97 14.97
C HIS A 753 17.00 47.10 14.01
N TYR A 754 15.77 47.01 13.55
CA TYR A 754 15.07 48.03 12.78
C TYR A 754 13.91 48.60 13.60
N ASP A 755 13.68 49.90 13.45
CA ASP A 755 12.53 50.60 14.02
C ASP A 755 11.72 51.25 12.90
N VAL A 756 10.40 51.31 13.07
CA VAL A 756 9.52 52.03 12.16
C VAL A 756 8.96 53.25 12.88
N THR A 757 9.08 54.41 12.25
CA THR A 757 8.45 55.65 12.72
C THR A 757 7.37 56.10 11.77
N PHE A 758 6.21 56.48 12.31
CA PHE A 758 5.11 57.03 11.52
C PHE A 758 4.88 58.52 11.81
N LYS A 759 4.53 59.26 10.75
CA LYS A 759 4.14 60.67 10.83
C LYS A 759 2.88 60.91 10.03
N LYS A 760 1.84 61.47 10.67
CA LYS A 760 0.61 61.83 9.95
C LYS A 760 0.88 62.95 8.94
N VAL A 761 0.44 62.73 7.70
CA VAL A 761 0.44 63.71 6.60
C VAL A 761 -1.02 64.02 6.27
N SER A 762 -1.35 65.31 6.16
CA SER A 762 -2.66 65.80 5.71
C SER A 762 -2.40 66.94 4.73
N ILE A 763 -3.01 66.86 3.54
CA ILE A 763 -2.86 67.82 2.44
C ILE A 763 -4.25 68.17 1.91
N GLN A 764 -4.55 69.45 1.88
CA GLN A 764 -5.84 70.00 1.45
C GLN A 764 -5.73 70.70 0.10
N SER A 765 -6.84 70.75 -0.63
CA SER A 765 -6.93 71.57 -1.85
C SER A 765 -6.55 73.02 -1.54
N GLY A 766 -5.62 73.58 -2.30
CA GLY A 766 -5.05 74.92 -2.09
C GLY A 766 -3.69 74.94 -1.39
N ASP A 767 -3.23 73.83 -0.80
CA ASP A 767 -1.90 73.75 -0.19
C ASP A 767 -0.80 73.94 -1.22
N LEU A 768 0.23 74.72 -0.86
CA LEU A 768 1.36 74.98 -1.73
C LEU A 768 2.14 73.69 -1.99
N LEU A 769 2.56 73.49 -3.24
CA LEU A 769 3.40 72.35 -3.62
C LEU A 769 4.84 72.43 -3.05
N ASN A 770 5.15 73.50 -2.32
CA ASN A 770 6.43 73.89 -1.71
C ASN A 770 7.59 74.13 -2.70
N LEU A 771 8.45 75.12 -2.42
CA LEU A 771 9.59 75.48 -3.28
C LEU A 771 10.64 74.35 -3.39
N ASN A 772 10.68 73.45 -2.41
CA ASN A 772 11.55 72.27 -2.38
C ASN A 772 10.84 70.99 -2.83
N ASN A 773 9.62 71.08 -3.38
CA ASN A 773 8.78 69.97 -3.84
C ASN A 773 8.38 68.94 -2.76
N ASP A 774 8.48 69.29 -1.47
CA ASP A 774 8.12 68.40 -0.36
C ASP A 774 6.65 67.93 -0.41
N THR A 775 5.69 68.86 -0.49
CA THR A 775 4.26 68.53 -0.61
C THR A 775 3.99 67.73 -1.88
N LEU A 776 4.65 68.09 -2.99
CA LEU A 776 4.50 67.39 -4.26
C LEU A 776 4.96 65.93 -4.14
N SER A 777 6.13 65.67 -3.57
CA SER A 777 6.63 64.31 -3.36
C SER A 777 5.76 63.50 -2.40
N LYS A 778 5.16 64.13 -1.39
CA LYS A 778 4.20 63.47 -0.48
C LYS A 778 2.91 63.06 -1.18
N LEU A 779 2.38 63.93 -2.05
CA LEU A 779 1.23 63.57 -2.89
C LEU A 779 1.61 62.44 -3.83
N ARG A 780 2.81 62.50 -4.42
CA ARG A 780 3.33 61.43 -5.29
C ARG A 780 3.38 60.10 -4.55
N ALA A 781 4.02 60.03 -3.38
CA ALA A 781 4.07 58.81 -2.56
C ALA A 781 2.67 58.20 -2.36
N TYR A 782 1.68 59.02 -2.01
CA TYR A 782 0.29 58.61 -1.87
C TYR A 782 -0.27 58.02 -3.17
N TYR A 783 -0.35 58.79 -4.26
CA TYR A 783 -0.93 58.30 -5.51
C TYR A 783 -0.16 57.12 -6.13
N GLY A 784 1.16 57.06 -5.89
CA GLY A 784 2.05 55.97 -6.28
C GLY A 784 1.67 54.65 -5.64
N TYR A 785 1.57 54.68 -4.32
CA TYR A 785 1.14 53.54 -3.51
C TYR A 785 -0.27 53.06 -3.90
N HIS A 786 -1.22 53.96 -4.14
CA HIS A 786 -2.58 53.59 -4.55
C HIS A 786 -2.61 52.80 -5.86
N GLU A 787 -1.80 53.19 -6.86
CA GLU A 787 -1.71 52.47 -8.13
C GLU A 787 -1.10 51.08 -7.98
N LEU A 788 -0.11 50.92 -7.10
CA LEU A 788 0.50 49.62 -6.82
C LEU A 788 -0.48 48.70 -6.06
N ILE A 789 -1.12 49.20 -5.00
CA ILE A 789 -2.11 48.42 -4.24
C ILE A 789 -3.28 47.98 -5.10
N THR A 790 -3.75 48.85 -5.99
CA THR A 790 -4.86 48.50 -6.91
C THR A 790 -4.51 47.28 -7.76
N ARG A 791 -3.26 47.18 -8.24
CA ARG A 791 -2.77 46.00 -8.98
C ARG A 791 -2.56 44.80 -8.06
N LEU A 792 -2.00 44.99 -6.87
CA LEU A 792 -1.80 43.89 -5.92
C LEU A 792 -3.12 43.23 -5.48
N LEU A 793 -4.22 44.00 -5.44
CA LEU A 793 -5.56 43.50 -5.14
C LEU A 793 -6.31 42.92 -6.36
N ASP A 794 -5.79 43.06 -7.58
CA ASP A 794 -6.38 42.46 -8.78
C ASP A 794 -5.99 40.97 -8.90
N THR A 795 -6.77 40.14 -8.21
CA THR A 795 -6.54 38.69 -8.13
C THR A 795 -6.64 37.99 -9.48
N LYS A 796 -7.42 38.54 -10.42
CA LYS A 796 -7.59 37.97 -11.77
C LYS A 796 -6.34 38.16 -12.60
N LYS A 797 -5.68 39.32 -12.49
CA LYS A 797 -4.51 39.65 -13.30
C LYS A 797 -3.21 39.16 -12.65
N PHE A 798 -3.03 39.35 -11.34
CA PHE A 798 -1.74 39.13 -10.68
C PHE A 798 -1.71 37.97 -9.66
N GLY A 799 -2.85 37.36 -9.34
CA GLY A 799 -2.95 36.28 -8.36
C GLY A 799 -3.41 36.76 -6.97
N SER A 800 -3.79 35.83 -6.09
CA SER A 800 -4.48 36.13 -4.83
C SER A 800 -3.58 36.37 -3.63
N ALA A 801 -2.27 36.09 -3.71
CA ALA A 801 -1.43 36.00 -2.51
C ALA A 801 -1.48 37.25 -1.60
N PHE A 802 -1.36 38.46 -2.14
CA PHE A 802 -1.52 39.69 -1.35
C PHE A 802 -2.94 39.88 -0.84
N TYR A 803 -3.95 39.61 -1.68
CA TYR A 803 -5.36 39.69 -1.33
C TYR A 803 -5.68 38.80 -0.13
N ASP A 804 -5.15 37.58 -0.08
CA ASP A 804 -5.39 36.61 0.99
C ASP A 804 -4.90 37.14 2.35
N TYR A 805 -3.70 37.76 2.40
CA TYR A 805 -3.21 38.43 3.61
C TYR A 805 -4.02 39.70 3.94
N PHE A 806 -4.44 40.46 2.93
CA PHE A 806 -5.23 41.68 3.11
C PHE A 806 -6.60 41.37 3.72
N GLU A 807 -7.29 40.34 3.21
CA GLU A 807 -8.58 39.85 3.72
C GLU A 807 -8.49 39.35 5.16
N GLN A 808 -7.38 38.68 5.52
CA GLN A 808 -7.12 38.21 6.89
C GLN A 808 -6.78 39.35 7.87
N GLY A 809 -6.73 40.61 7.43
CA GLY A 809 -6.32 41.74 8.27
C GLY A 809 -4.85 41.69 8.67
N LYS A 810 -4.02 40.98 7.88
CA LYS A 810 -2.58 40.78 8.11
C LYS A 810 -1.73 41.76 7.31
N VAL A 811 -2.31 42.78 6.70
CA VAL A 811 -1.58 43.83 5.98
C VAL A 811 -1.76 45.17 6.69
N LEU A 812 -0.66 45.84 7.00
CA LEU A 812 -0.65 47.22 7.49
C LEU A 812 -0.41 48.16 6.32
N LEU A 813 -1.39 49.01 6.04
CA LEU A 813 -1.35 50.02 4.99
C LEU A 813 -1.15 51.44 5.56
N PRO A 814 -0.59 52.39 4.78
CA PRO A 814 -0.39 53.79 5.21
C PRO A 814 -1.69 54.56 5.44
N ASP A 815 -2.77 54.12 4.79
CA ASP A 815 -4.13 54.58 4.97
C ASP A 815 -4.97 53.42 5.54
N ASN A 816 -5.85 53.68 6.51
CA ASN A 816 -6.69 52.63 7.15
C ASN A 816 -7.86 52.22 6.23
N ARG A 817 -7.54 51.82 5.01
CA ARG A 817 -8.49 51.35 4.00
C ARG A 817 -8.93 49.92 4.31
N ALA A 818 -10.23 49.67 4.18
CA ALA A 818 -10.83 48.34 4.31
C ALA A 818 -11.20 47.78 2.93
N LEU A 819 -11.31 46.45 2.81
CA LEU A 819 -11.78 45.80 1.58
C LEU A 819 -13.08 46.43 1.07
N GLY A 820 -13.12 46.77 -0.22
CA GLY A 820 -14.31 47.35 -0.86
C GLY A 820 -14.56 48.83 -0.57
N SER A 821 -13.74 49.50 0.26
CA SER A 821 -13.83 50.94 0.48
C SER A 821 -12.86 51.70 -0.42
N ASN A 822 -13.38 52.66 -1.20
CA ASN A 822 -12.57 53.66 -1.91
C ASN A 822 -12.17 54.84 -1.01
N VAL A 823 -12.65 54.87 0.23
CA VAL A 823 -12.43 55.96 1.19
C VAL A 823 -11.35 55.58 2.18
N SER A 824 -10.25 56.33 2.17
CA SER A 824 -9.20 56.35 3.18
C SER A 824 -9.68 57.15 4.40
N ASN A 825 -9.59 56.60 5.61
CA ASN A 825 -9.93 57.32 6.85
C ASN A 825 -8.76 57.24 7.84
N VAL A 826 -8.12 58.37 8.14
CA VAL A 826 -6.93 58.44 9.02
C VAL A 826 -7.31 58.96 10.42
N GLY A 827 -8.52 58.66 10.88
CA GLY A 827 -9.06 59.02 12.20
C GLY A 827 -8.31 58.38 13.39
N ALA A 828 -9.00 57.66 14.29
CA ALA A 828 -8.42 57.04 15.50
C ALA A 828 -7.45 55.85 15.24
N PHE A 829 -6.85 55.79 14.04
CA PHE A 829 -5.94 54.74 13.60
C PHE A 829 -4.52 55.04 14.09
N ASP A 830 -3.95 54.13 14.89
CA ASP A 830 -2.54 54.13 15.28
C ASP A 830 -1.80 52.98 14.56
N PRO A 831 -1.00 53.27 13.52
CA PRO A 831 -0.25 52.25 12.79
C PRO A 831 0.80 51.54 13.65
N GLN A 832 1.33 52.19 14.71
CA GLN A 832 2.35 51.59 15.55
C GLN A 832 1.82 50.34 16.27
N SER A 833 0.58 50.41 16.77
CA SER A 833 -0.12 49.30 17.44
C SER A 833 -0.44 48.10 16.54
N ARG A 834 -0.31 48.24 15.21
CA ARG A 834 -0.68 47.21 14.23
C ARG A 834 0.50 46.40 13.71
N ILE A 835 1.75 46.83 13.94
CA ILE A 835 2.98 46.16 13.47
C ILE A 835 3.03 44.70 13.96
N GLU A 836 2.70 44.45 15.23
CA GLU A 836 2.76 43.11 15.83
C GLU A 836 1.83 42.11 15.11
N ASN A 837 0.65 42.55 14.70
CA ASN A 837 -0.35 41.67 14.07
C ASN A 837 -0.20 41.57 12.54
N ALA A 838 0.38 42.58 11.90
CA ALA A 838 0.58 42.62 10.45
C ALA A 838 1.72 41.69 10.01
N LYS A 839 1.55 40.96 8.92
CA LYS A 839 2.60 40.15 8.27
C LYS A 839 3.24 40.90 7.11
N ILE A 840 2.47 41.73 6.41
CA ILE A 840 2.97 42.60 5.34
C ILE A 840 2.76 44.05 5.78
N ILE A 841 3.79 44.89 5.69
CA ILE A 841 3.75 46.29 6.14
C ILE A 841 4.17 47.19 4.98
N PHE A 842 3.27 48.07 4.55
CA PHE A 842 3.56 49.10 3.55
C PHE A 842 4.01 50.39 4.23
N LEU A 843 5.17 50.88 3.83
CA LEU A 843 5.71 52.18 4.24
C LEU A 843 5.82 53.06 3.02
N ILE A 844 5.33 54.30 3.09
CA ILE A 844 5.40 55.26 1.98
C ILE A 844 5.99 56.56 2.48
N LYS A 845 6.80 57.22 1.66
CA LYS A 845 7.48 58.46 2.03
C LYS A 845 7.65 59.40 0.84
N GLY A 846 7.34 60.68 1.05
CA GLY A 846 7.64 61.74 0.09
C GLY A 846 8.95 62.43 0.44
N ASN A 847 9.99 62.26 -0.38
CA ASN A 847 11.28 62.92 -0.16
C ASN A 847 11.30 64.30 -0.84
N TYR A 848 12.04 65.28 -0.30
CA TYR A 848 12.09 66.66 -0.82
C TYR A 848 12.30 66.75 -2.35
N PHE A 849 13.50 66.43 -2.81
CA PHE A 849 13.85 66.30 -4.22
C PHE A 849 15.02 65.33 -4.35
N ASP A 850 15.21 64.74 -5.53
CA ASP A 850 16.36 63.85 -5.80
C ASP A 850 17.67 64.68 -5.82
N PRO A 851 18.62 64.43 -4.91
CA PRO A 851 19.87 65.20 -4.82
C PRO A 851 20.88 64.86 -5.93
N THR A 852 20.61 63.86 -6.78
CA THR A 852 21.52 63.39 -7.83
C THR A 852 21.83 64.50 -8.85
N GLU A 853 23.09 64.96 -8.91
CA GLU A 853 23.53 65.99 -9.85
C GLU A 853 23.90 65.40 -11.21
N PHE A 854 23.03 65.57 -12.21
CA PHE A 854 23.41 65.34 -13.61
C PHE A 854 24.19 66.54 -14.16
N LYS A 855 25.41 66.31 -14.69
CA LYS A 855 26.12 67.31 -15.51
C LYS A 855 25.42 67.47 -16.85
N ILE A 856 24.40 68.32 -16.90
CA ILE A 856 23.72 68.66 -18.15
C ILE A 856 24.72 69.42 -19.05
N PRO A 857 25.11 68.91 -20.25
CA PRO A 857 25.96 69.66 -21.16
C PRO A 857 25.24 70.95 -21.58
N LYS A 858 25.88 72.11 -21.35
CA LYS A 858 25.25 73.43 -21.43
C LYS A 858 24.62 73.80 -22.78
N TYR A 859 24.88 73.07 -23.87
CA TYR A 859 24.29 73.33 -25.19
C TYR A 859 24.20 72.04 -26.02
N ILE A 860 23.05 71.36 -25.98
CA ILE A 860 22.62 70.46 -27.06
C ILE A 860 21.32 71.06 -27.62
N ARG A 861 21.39 71.61 -28.85
CA ARG A 861 20.23 72.20 -29.57
C ARG A 861 19.28 71.15 -30.15
N ASN A 862 19.38 69.89 -29.74
CA ASN A 862 18.37 68.85 -30.01
C ASN A 862 17.55 68.65 -28.74
N VAL A 863 16.31 69.12 -28.78
CA VAL A 863 15.36 69.21 -27.66
C VAL A 863 15.03 67.83 -27.05
N ASP A 864 15.33 66.74 -27.74
CA ASP A 864 14.97 65.37 -27.34
C ASP A 864 15.90 64.69 -26.33
N SER A 865 17.05 65.22 -25.91
CA SER A 865 17.96 64.50 -24.99
C SER A 865 18.10 65.10 -23.59
N SER A 866 17.75 66.38 -23.42
CA SER A 866 17.83 67.06 -22.10
C SER A 866 16.59 66.88 -21.21
N LEU A 867 15.44 66.55 -21.80
CA LEU A 867 14.17 66.36 -21.08
C LEU A 867 14.07 64.97 -20.43
N TYR A 868 14.56 63.92 -21.08
CA TYR A 868 14.55 62.54 -20.58
C TYR A 868 15.33 62.39 -19.25
N MET A 869 16.47 63.08 -19.09
CA MET A 869 17.25 63.05 -17.84
C MET A 869 16.54 63.69 -16.63
N LEU A 870 15.54 64.55 -16.83
CA LEU A 870 14.76 65.15 -15.74
C LEU A 870 13.46 64.39 -15.46
N ASP A 871 13.02 63.57 -16.41
CA ASP A 871 11.86 62.69 -16.23
C ASP A 871 12.29 61.41 -15.45
N THR A 872 13.55 60.95 -15.57
CA THR A 872 14.14 59.84 -14.77
C THR A 872 14.23 60.07 -13.26
N ILE A 873 14.21 61.33 -12.81
CA ILE A 873 14.36 61.70 -11.39
C ILE A 873 13.02 61.92 -10.68
N ARG A 874 11.91 61.92 -11.42
CA ARG A 874 10.54 61.99 -10.88
C ARG A 874 10.02 60.57 -10.76
N ARG A 875 10.14 59.96 -9.59
CA ARG A 875 10.03 58.50 -9.52
C ARG A 875 9.47 57.97 -8.21
N ILE A 876 9.19 56.68 -8.25
CA ILE A 876 8.94 55.85 -7.09
C ILE A 876 10.04 54.79 -7.03
N ASP A 877 10.75 54.75 -5.91
CA ASP A 877 11.69 53.69 -5.58
C ASP A 877 10.98 52.68 -4.67
N LEU A 878 10.95 51.40 -5.07
CA LEU A 878 10.35 50.33 -4.28
C LEU A 878 11.44 49.46 -3.66
N ARG A 879 11.36 49.24 -2.35
CA ARG A 879 12.28 48.37 -1.59
C ARG A 879 11.51 47.35 -0.80
N ILE A 880 11.99 46.11 -0.78
CA ILE A 880 11.36 45.00 -0.09
C ILE A 880 12.37 44.40 0.87
N ASN A 881 12.02 44.34 2.16
CA ASN A 881 12.85 43.76 3.22
C ASN A 881 12.11 42.61 3.87
N ASN A 882 12.82 41.51 4.10
CA ASN A 882 12.31 40.40 4.90
C ASN A 882 12.92 40.47 6.30
N LEU A 883 12.10 40.69 7.32
CA LEU A 883 12.51 40.94 8.70
C LEU A 883 11.80 40.00 9.67
N TYR A 884 12.37 39.81 10.85
CA TYR A 884 11.84 38.99 11.93
C TYR A 884 11.34 39.86 13.09
N TYR A 885 10.17 39.59 13.66
CA TYR A 885 9.66 40.32 14.83
C TYR A 885 9.95 39.57 16.13
N LEU A 886 10.89 40.08 16.93
CA LEU A 886 11.36 39.45 18.15
C LEU A 886 11.39 40.46 19.30
N ALA A 887 10.73 40.11 20.41
CA ALA A 887 10.72 40.90 21.64
C ALA A 887 10.34 42.38 21.43
N GLY A 888 9.37 42.65 20.56
CA GLY A 888 8.88 44.00 20.28
C GLY A 888 9.66 44.77 19.22
N LYS A 889 10.72 44.19 18.63
CA LYS A 889 11.59 44.83 17.64
C LYS A 889 11.65 44.05 16.33
N LEU A 890 11.90 44.74 15.21
CA LEU A 890 12.22 44.11 13.94
C LEU A 890 13.71 43.83 13.89
N VAL A 891 14.13 42.65 13.45
CA VAL A 891 15.55 42.29 13.27
C VAL A 891 15.74 41.67 11.89
N GLU A 892 16.98 41.62 11.40
CA GLU A 892 17.29 41.02 10.10
C GLU A 892 16.85 39.54 10.08
N SER A 893 16.12 39.13 9.02
CA SER A 893 15.75 37.72 8.84
C SER A 893 17.02 36.89 8.54
N PRO A 894 17.13 35.64 8.99
CA PRO A 894 18.25 34.78 8.64
C PRO A 894 18.14 34.36 7.17
N CYS A 895 18.67 35.15 6.24
CA CYS A 895 18.62 34.88 4.80
C CYS A 895 20.01 34.60 4.20
N CYS A 896 20.04 33.79 3.14
CA CYS A 896 21.28 33.21 2.63
C CYS A 896 22.10 34.17 1.73
N ASN A 897 21.49 35.27 1.25
CA ASN A 897 22.13 36.31 0.44
C ASN A 897 21.69 37.71 0.89
N LYS A 898 22.65 38.59 1.17
CA LYS A 898 22.42 39.91 1.79
C LYS A 898 21.88 41.00 0.84
N ALA A 899 22.09 40.89 -0.47
CA ALA A 899 21.53 41.83 -1.45
C ALA A 899 21.47 41.23 -2.86
N LEU A 900 20.31 41.31 -3.52
CA LEU A 900 20.16 40.96 -4.95
C LEU A 900 19.11 41.87 -5.61
N PRO A 901 19.34 42.40 -6.83
CA PRO A 901 18.29 43.08 -7.59
C PRO A 901 17.07 42.17 -7.80
N CYS A 902 15.84 42.69 -7.64
CA CYS A 902 14.64 41.86 -7.67
C CYS A 902 14.42 41.13 -9.03
N LEU A 903 15.06 41.56 -10.11
CA LEU A 903 14.98 40.90 -11.44
C LEU A 903 16.12 39.94 -11.78
N ASP A 904 17.30 40.09 -11.16
CA ASP A 904 18.34 39.04 -11.27
C ASP A 904 17.85 37.72 -10.65
N TYR A 905 16.95 37.83 -9.66
CA TYR A 905 16.17 36.72 -9.12
C TYR A 905 15.37 35.97 -10.21
N GLU A 906 14.82 36.66 -11.23
CA GLU A 906 14.07 36.04 -12.33
C GLU A 906 14.98 35.30 -13.31
N MET A 907 16.14 35.88 -13.64
CA MET A 907 17.13 35.24 -14.52
C MET A 907 17.74 33.98 -13.89
N ILE A 908 18.04 34.03 -12.59
CA ILE A 908 18.58 32.90 -11.83
C ILE A 908 17.52 31.78 -11.65
N LEU A 909 16.25 32.12 -11.47
CA LEU A 909 15.13 31.17 -11.41
C LEU A 909 14.88 30.46 -12.74
N ASN A 910 14.93 31.20 -13.87
CA ASN A 910 14.75 30.61 -15.20
C ASN A 910 15.94 29.72 -15.61
N ALA A 911 17.15 30.04 -15.15
CA ALA A 911 18.32 29.17 -15.32
C ALA A 911 18.24 27.89 -14.48
N SER A 912 17.67 27.96 -13.27
CA SER A 912 17.59 26.84 -12.33
C SER A 912 16.33 25.96 -12.51
N ASN A 913 15.28 26.42 -13.20
CA ASN A 913 14.08 25.64 -13.55
C ASN A 913 14.17 24.87 -14.87
N ARG A 914 15.30 24.93 -15.58
CA ARG A 914 15.63 23.85 -16.51
C ARG A 914 15.96 22.63 -15.65
N ASN A 915 15.11 21.61 -15.71
CA ASN A 915 15.50 20.28 -15.24
C ASN A 915 16.87 19.96 -15.86
N PRO A 916 17.80 19.33 -15.12
CA PRO A 916 18.84 18.58 -15.80
C PRO A 916 18.09 17.53 -16.60
N GLU A 917 17.92 17.74 -17.90
CA GLU A 917 17.84 16.58 -18.78
C GLU A 917 19.03 15.73 -18.36
N LYS A 918 18.77 14.44 -18.14
CA LYS A 918 19.80 13.42 -18.24
C LYS A 918 20.42 13.59 -19.62
N THR A 919 21.41 14.47 -19.70
CA THR A 919 22.54 14.27 -20.54
C THR A 919 23.12 12.95 -20.05
N ASN A 920 22.70 11.87 -20.71
CA ASN A 920 23.65 10.81 -20.99
C ASN A 920 24.86 11.53 -21.57
N THR A 921 25.84 11.78 -20.72
CA THR A 921 27.19 12.17 -21.08
C THR A 921 27.84 10.93 -21.70
N SER A 922 27.43 10.67 -22.92
CA SER A 922 28.35 10.36 -24.00
C SER A 922 27.86 11.19 -25.18
N SER A 923 28.19 12.47 -25.20
CA SER A 923 29.32 12.85 -26.04
C SER A 923 30.02 14.09 -25.49
N ASN A 924 31.35 14.06 -25.60
CA ASN A 924 32.22 15.21 -25.44
C ASN A 924 31.64 16.43 -26.16
N GLN A 925 31.18 17.45 -25.42
CA GLN A 925 31.24 18.81 -25.94
C GLN A 925 32.72 19.21 -25.93
N ALA A 926 33.38 18.93 -27.05
CA ALA A 926 34.70 19.46 -27.33
C ALA A 926 34.58 20.99 -27.33
N ILE A 927 35.30 21.64 -26.41
CA ILE A 927 35.69 23.04 -26.57
C ILE A 927 36.36 23.11 -27.95
N PRO A 928 35.86 23.93 -28.90
CA PRO A 928 36.46 24.04 -30.21
C PRO A 928 37.94 24.39 -30.08
N LYS A 929 38.84 23.49 -30.46
CA LYS A 929 40.27 23.82 -30.42
C LYS A 929 40.53 24.85 -31.50
N GLN A 930 41.36 25.86 -31.21
CA GLN A 930 41.64 26.98 -32.14
C GLN A 930 42.07 26.57 -33.56
N ASN A 931 42.55 25.33 -33.75
CA ASN A 931 42.99 24.80 -35.04
C ASN A 931 41.96 23.92 -35.78
N GLU A 932 40.75 23.74 -35.23
CA GLU A 932 39.69 22.93 -35.84
C GLU A 932 38.79 23.79 -36.74
N ARG A 933 38.29 23.20 -37.83
CA ARG A 933 37.39 23.87 -38.79
C ARG A 933 35.95 23.42 -38.60
N TYR A 934 35.02 24.36 -38.71
CA TYR A 934 33.59 24.17 -38.46
C TYR A 934 32.75 24.65 -39.63
N LEU A 935 31.67 23.94 -39.91
CA LEU A 935 30.58 24.32 -40.81
C LEU A 935 29.43 24.88 -39.98
N LEU A 936 28.70 25.85 -40.52
CA LEU A 936 27.44 26.27 -39.93
C LEU A 936 26.31 25.45 -40.53
N TYR A 937 25.53 24.80 -39.68
CA TYR A 937 24.36 24.00 -40.00
C TYR A 937 23.09 24.77 -39.62
N PHE A 938 22.16 24.87 -40.57
CA PHE A 938 20.95 25.69 -40.44
C PHE A 938 19.67 24.90 -40.20
N GLY A 939 19.78 23.57 -40.13
CA GLY A 939 18.66 22.66 -39.93
C GLY A 939 18.52 21.60 -41.03
N SER A 940 17.62 20.65 -40.75
CA SER A 940 17.25 19.57 -41.65
C SER A 940 15.74 19.62 -41.87
N TYR A 941 15.34 19.50 -43.13
CA TYR A 941 13.96 19.70 -43.57
C TYR A 941 13.49 18.51 -44.38
N ASN A 942 12.21 18.15 -44.23
CA ASN A 942 11.60 17.06 -44.98
C ASN A 942 11.09 17.52 -46.38
N ASP A 943 11.15 18.82 -46.69
CA ASP A 943 10.71 19.42 -47.96
C ASP A 943 11.82 20.30 -48.57
N ILE A 944 12.17 20.03 -49.83
CA ILE A 944 13.23 20.74 -50.56
C ILE A 944 12.90 22.21 -50.83
N ASN A 945 11.62 22.56 -51.01
CA ASN A 945 11.22 23.96 -51.24
C ASN A 945 11.42 24.81 -49.99
N VAL A 946 11.20 24.22 -48.81
CA VAL A 946 11.47 24.87 -47.51
C VAL A 946 12.98 25.07 -47.33
N ALA A 947 13.79 24.06 -47.65
CA ALA A 947 15.25 24.18 -47.61
C ALA A 947 15.77 25.26 -48.59
N GLN A 948 15.22 25.34 -49.81
CA GLN A 948 15.57 26.37 -50.79
C GLN A 948 15.17 27.77 -50.34
N LEU A 949 13.98 27.93 -49.73
CA LEU A 949 13.53 29.22 -49.20
C LEU A 949 14.44 29.70 -48.07
N ILE A 950 14.78 28.83 -47.11
CA ILE A 950 15.70 29.13 -46.02
C ILE A 950 17.08 29.52 -46.57
N MET A 951 17.60 28.77 -47.55
CA MET A 951 18.87 29.09 -48.20
C MET A 951 18.86 30.47 -48.88
N VAL A 952 17.79 30.84 -49.61
CA VAL A 952 17.67 32.16 -50.25
C VAL A 952 17.64 33.27 -49.21
N MET A 953 16.81 33.14 -48.16
CA MET A 953 16.72 34.13 -47.08
C MET A 953 18.06 34.33 -46.37
N LEU A 954 18.81 33.25 -46.14
CA LEU A 954 20.12 33.34 -45.48
C LEU A 954 21.24 33.88 -46.39
N ASN A 955 21.19 33.58 -47.70
CA ASN A 955 22.14 34.12 -48.69
C ASN A 955 21.99 35.65 -48.84
N GLU A 956 20.79 36.22 -48.68
CA GLU A 956 20.60 37.68 -48.74
C GLU A 956 21.20 38.43 -47.53
N ILE A 957 21.42 37.73 -46.41
CA ILE A 957 21.84 38.32 -45.14
C ILE A 957 23.35 38.14 -44.90
N THR A 958 24.02 37.30 -45.71
CA THR A 958 25.41 36.86 -45.44
C THR A 958 26.32 36.80 -46.67
N ASP A 959 27.60 37.07 -46.46
CA ASP A 959 28.65 36.95 -47.48
C ASP A 959 29.22 35.52 -47.58
N THR A 960 28.40 34.49 -47.31
CA THR A 960 28.88 33.10 -47.18
C THR A 960 28.04 32.15 -48.02
N GLU A 961 28.69 31.39 -48.91
CA GLU A 961 28.01 30.48 -49.83
C GLU A 961 27.41 29.27 -49.07
N LEU A 962 26.09 29.10 -49.16
CA LEU A 962 25.34 27.99 -48.59
C LEU A 962 25.12 26.87 -49.62
N ILE A 963 24.87 25.66 -49.14
CA ILE A 963 24.49 24.50 -49.95
C ILE A 963 23.35 23.72 -49.28
N ILE A 964 22.62 22.96 -50.11
CA ILE A 964 21.62 21.98 -49.67
C ILE A 964 22.17 20.58 -49.97
N GLU A 965 22.22 19.74 -48.95
CA GLU A 965 22.61 18.33 -49.08
C GLU A 965 21.41 17.44 -48.85
N GLN A 966 21.21 16.48 -49.75
CA GLN A 966 20.16 15.48 -49.63
C GLN A 966 20.70 14.24 -48.94
N TYR A 967 19.99 13.78 -47.91
CA TYR A 967 20.35 12.59 -47.14
C TYR A 967 19.10 11.81 -46.73
N GLU A 968 19.19 10.47 -46.70
CA GLU A 968 18.10 9.59 -46.35
C GLU A 968 18.33 8.99 -44.95
N SER A 969 17.41 9.25 -44.02
CA SER A 969 17.49 8.79 -42.62
C SER A 969 16.17 8.16 -42.21
N ASP A 970 16.20 6.93 -41.67
CA ASP A 970 15.02 6.18 -41.22
C ASP A 970 13.91 6.04 -42.28
N GLY A 971 14.29 5.97 -43.57
CA GLY A 971 13.35 5.82 -44.69
C GLY A 971 12.65 7.11 -45.13
N GLU A 972 13.02 8.26 -44.55
CA GLU A 972 12.54 9.58 -44.98
C GLU A 972 13.67 10.39 -45.65
N GLN A 973 13.33 11.06 -46.75
CA GLN A 973 14.23 11.98 -47.45
C GLN A 973 14.34 13.31 -46.70
N LYS A 974 15.57 13.72 -46.38
CA LYS A 974 15.87 14.98 -45.70
C LYS A 974 16.82 15.86 -46.50
N TYR A 975 16.65 17.16 -46.34
CA TYR A 975 17.43 18.21 -46.98
C TYR A 975 18.08 19.07 -45.91
N ILE A 976 19.40 19.03 -45.84
CA ILE A 976 20.22 19.75 -44.86
C ILE A 976 20.71 21.05 -45.48
N VAL A 977 20.52 22.18 -44.80
CA VAL A 977 21.07 23.47 -45.21
C VAL A 977 22.32 23.77 -44.39
N ARG A 978 23.47 24.00 -45.04
CA ARG A 978 24.74 24.32 -44.34
C ARG A 978 25.66 25.21 -45.16
N THR A 979 26.73 25.73 -44.55
CA THR A 979 27.78 26.43 -45.30
C THR A 979 28.56 25.47 -46.19
N LYS A 980 28.97 25.98 -47.36
CA LYS A 980 29.85 25.25 -48.29
C LYS A 980 31.28 25.14 -47.78
N SER A 981 31.77 26.24 -47.19
CA SER A 981 33.13 26.34 -46.62
C SER A 981 33.11 26.15 -45.11
N SER A 982 34.19 25.58 -44.58
CA SER A 982 34.44 25.51 -43.14
C SER A 982 35.32 26.67 -42.66
N PHE A 983 35.13 27.10 -41.41
CA PHE A 983 35.77 28.27 -40.78
C PHE A 983 36.52 27.86 -39.51
N TYR A 984 37.57 28.59 -39.15
CA TYR A 984 38.19 28.41 -37.83
C TYR A 984 37.23 28.83 -36.71
N ALA A 985 37.38 28.25 -35.52
CA ALA A 985 36.43 28.39 -34.41
C ALA A 985 35.96 29.83 -34.12
N ASP A 986 36.88 30.80 -34.09
CA ASP A 986 36.56 32.21 -33.79
C ASP A 986 35.76 32.87 -34.93
N GLU A 987 36.13 32.58 -36.18
CA GLU A 987 35.41 33.07 -37.37
C GLU A 987 34.03 32.42 -37.49
N ALA A 988 33.93 31.11 -37.20
CA ALA A 988 32.70 30.36 -37.22
C ALA A 988 31.69 30.89 -36.19
N ARG A 989 32.15 31.19 -34.95
CA ARG A 989 31.33 31.84 -33.91
C ARG A 989 30.91 33.26 -34.31
N SER A 990 31.84 34.06 -34.81
CA SER A 990 31.50 35.42 -35.26
C SER A 990 30.44 35.40 -36.37
N LYS A 991 30.52 34.43 -37.30
CA LYS A 991 29.51 34.24 -38.34
C LYS A 991 28.19 33.73 -37.75
N GLN A 992 28.21 32.76 -36.84
CA GLN A 992 27.03 32.26 -36.11
C GLN A 992 26.28 33.40 -35.42
N ASP A 993 26.98 34.23 -34.66
CA ASP A 993 26.38 35.37 -33.95
C ASP A 993 25.87 36.45 -34.91
N SER A 994 26.51 36.60 -36.08
CA SER A 994 26.01 37.49 -37.14
C SER A 994 24.71 36.95 -37.75
N PHE A 995 24.62 35.64 -37.99
CA PHE A 995 23.40 34.98 -38.48
C PHE A 995 22.26 35.13 -37.47
N ILE A 996 22.50 34.87 -36.19
CA ILE A 996 21.49 34.99 -35.13
C ILE A 996 21.02 36.44 -34.98
N ARG A 997 21.93 37.42 -35.05
CA ARG A 997 21.57 38.84 -34.91
C ARG A 997 20.81 39.42 -36.10
N ARG A 998 21.07 38.93 -37.33
CA ARG A 998 20.52 39.53 -38.55
C ARG A 998 19.32 38.79 -39.14
N SER A 999 19.07 37.53 -38.76
CA SER A 999 18.06 36.70 -39.41
C SER A 999 16.61 37.13 -39.15
N ASN A 1000 16.30 37.76 -38.01
CA ASN A 1000 14.93 38.13 -37.62
C ASN A 1000 13.91 36.96 -37.70
N ILE A 1001 14.38 35.71 -37.76
CA ILE A 1001 13.56 34.50 -37.89
C ILE A 1001 13.02 34.16 -36.50
N ARG A 1002 11.70 33.99 -36.39
CA ARG A 1002 11.06 33.46 -35.18
C ARG A 1002 11.07 31.94 -35.27
N SER A 1003 11.54 31.27 -34.22
CA SER A 1003 11.56 29.80 -34.14
C SER A 1003 10.15 29.18 -34.21
N GLU A 1004 9.13 29.99 -33.92
CA GLU A 1004 7.70 29.64 -34.02
C GLU A 1004 7.26 29.38 -35.48
N ASP A 1005 7.86 30.08 -36.45
CA ASP A 1005 7.50 29.99 -37.87
C ASP A 1005 8.24 28.82 -38.58
N TYR A 1006 9.39 28.38 -38.04
CA TYR A 1006 10.21 27.29 -38.58
C TYR A 1006 10.82 26.44 -37.45
N PRO A 1007 10.06 25.46 -36.91
CA PRO A 1007 10.48 24.69 -35.72
C PRO A 1007 11.78 23.89 -35.89
N SER A 1008 12.14 23.56 -37.13
CA SER A 1008 13.37 22.82 -37.48
C SER A 1008 14.57 23.71 -37.80
N PHE A 1009 14.41 25.04 -37.74
CA PHE A 1009 15.50 25.99 -37.98
C PHE A 1009 16.38 26.11 -36.72
N VAL A 1010 17.64 25.71 -36.85
CA VAL A 1010 18.67 25.81 -35.81
C VAL A 1010 19.91 26.41 -36.42
N VAL A 1011 20.77 27.07 -35.66
CA VAL A 1011 22.08 27.52 -36.18
C VAL A 1011 23.16 26.91 -35.31
N GLU A 1012 23.77 25.84 -35.80
CA GLU A 1012 24.75 25.04 -35.06
C GLU A 1012 26.11 25.02 -35.74
N LEU A 1013 27.17 24.89 -34.94
CA LEU A 1013 28.52 24.64 -35.45
C LEU A 1013 28.77 23.14 -35.48
N ILE A 1014 28.93 22.60 -36.67
CA ILE A 1014 29.30 21.19 -36.87
C ILE A 1014 30.78 21.16 -37.25
N GLN A 1015 31.58 20.37 -36.55
CA GLN A 1015 32.97 20.17 -36.91
C GLN A 1015 33.04 19.60 -38.33
N SER A 1016 33.75 20.28 -39.25
CA SER A 1016 33.99 19.73 -40.58
C SER A 1016 35.03 18.62 -40.41
N GLU A 1017 34.76 17.43 -40.95
CA GLU A 1017 35.59 16.22 -40.82
C GLU A 1017 37.09 16.45 -40.59
#